data_AF-A0A952PR61-F1
#
_entry.id   AF-A0A952PR61-F1
#
_cell.length_a   1.000
_cell.length_b   1.000
_cell.length_c   1.000
_cell.angle_alpha   90.00
_cell.angle_beta   90.00
_cell.angle_gamma   90.00
#
_symmetry.space_group_name_H-M   'P 1'
#
loop_
_entity.id
_entity.type
_entity.pdbx_description
1 polymer ?
#
loop_
_entity_poly.entity_id
_entity_poly.type
_entity_poly.pdbx_seq_one_letter_code
_entity_poly.pdbx_strand_id
1 'polypeptide(L)'
;MARRSRRGNMLALIGAFCILMVIILLFALGYVRLLGTSSEQKTAIEAAALAAAREISKIVINTPEFGFIGLSDSAPNGSGTTAGDTFRTPVHSINTLIGTARLDYIIADALGSDGDEFKELALRDLAAAKTRADELIDRIDAAVLPGGVAQDKNGADVTPYTAAEDAYTQNVIRIAGKCDYVTGSMQITIGALANGAATNIPVPKPLSSDPSLDTSNTIIARTYDHFSGNWINETYYKSYTSYPFDGQDFVFAAIGDSVRLVDPALWRATLTGLPYYYRTVVRAEALETVQDPDRTHTLKAVACAQPSNVWDPKPVPGALQISFPDGMPTGPEDITRPRDLYGAASNNMAASGVGADMYTANGGDFPVTTGSSIAPDNGSWPVPSDTNQTAATACKIAVYDWLKRAGTKANVTSVIGMHATPFKEVTQAPLSLSALVPIGAPIAGSVPRGICHMYFFDSDGVVSYDVKEQKPQPYYVVAENQTYMECFRAIDEGHVLAEQIELSGLALGPPVNAVDDGVVVLGPAYDMYIRLYSRRPGTMNGGRHAGEPMDNIWLVTQKPASVKLSGNRGAATVDSIVMSGRGAHGNMNGWKNKNKGKDSGGISTGTQGVPPAIIGRQDFPQSAPATIDPNPALYEKYDDTGGGPRLTYKSYSSGGTGDGTTSDIRFRRVLDIYKESAPSQVESGYIGLK
;
A
#
# COMPACT_ATOMS: atom_id res chain seq x y z
N MET A 1 -4.74 19.52 110.47
CA MET A 1 -5.46 19.73 109.20
C MET A 1 -4.49 20.27 108.15
N ALA A 2 -4.12 19.47 107.15
CA ALA A 2 -3.31 19.93 106.02
C ALA A 2 -4.06 19.62 104.73
N ARG A 3 -4.73 20.64 104.17
CA ARG A 3 -5.54 20.55 102.95
C ARG A 3 -4.61 20.73 101.74
N ARG A 4 -4.10 19.62 101.18
CA ARG A 4 -3.33 19.62 99.92
C ARG A 4 -4.24 20.06 98.76
N SER A 5 -3.91 21.15 98.09
CA SER A 5 -4.57 21.62 96.87
C SER A 5 -4.23 20.71 95.69
N ARG A 6 -5.19 19.90 95.25
CA ARG A 6 -5.17 19.27 93.92
C ARG A 6 -5.55 20.34 92.88
N ARG A 7 -4.58 21.10 92.38
CA ARG A 7 -4.69 21.78 91.08
C ARG A 7 -3.58 21.23 90.20
N GLY A 8 -3.94 20.27 89.34
CA GLY A 8 -3.03 19.77 88.31
C GLY A 8 -2.57 20.92 87.42
N ASN A 9 -1.30 20.92 87.04
CA ASN A 9 -0.67 21.99 86.30
C ASN A 9 -1.15 21.97 84.84
N MET A 10 -2.37 22.46 84.60
CA MET A 10 -3.04 22.49 83.29
C MET A 10 -2.21 23.24 82.23
N LEU A 11 -1.37 24.18 82.66
CA LEU A 11 -0.40 24.89 81.83
C LEU A 11 0.66 23.95 81.21
N ALA A 12 1.14 22.96 81.97
CA ALA A 12 2.14 22.01 81.49
C ALA A 12 1.57 21.05 80.43
N LEU A 13 0.29 20.67 80.57
CA LEU A 13 -0.42 19.85 79.58
C LEU A 13 -0.63 20.62 78.26
N ILE A 14 -1.09 21.88 78.35
CA ILE A 14 -1.28 22.75 77.18
C ILE A 14 0.07 22.98 76.47
N GLY A 15 1.14 23.24 77.23
CA GLY A 15 2.50 23.38 76.69
C GLY A 15 2.98 22.14 75.95
N ALA A 16 2.81 20.95 76.55
CA ALA A 16 3.18 19.68 75.92
C ALA A 16 2.37 19.40 74.64
N PHE A 17 1.06 19.72 74.64
CA PHE A 17 0.21 19.57 73.46
C PHE A 17 0.63 20.51 72.33
N CYS A 18 0.91 21.78 72.64
CA CYS A 18 1.41 22.74 71.66
C CYS A 18 2.74 22.30 71.04
N ILE A 19 3.68 21.80 71.85
CA ILE A 19 4.97 21.29 71.35
C ILE A 19 4.76 20.08 70.42
N LEU A 20 3.90 19.13 70.81
CA LEU A 20 3.57 17.97 69.97
C LEU A 20 2.93 18.41 68.65
N MET A 21 2.01 19.39 68.69
CA MET A 21 1.38 19.96 67.50
C MET A 21 2.41 20.60 66.57
N VAL A 22 3.37 21.36 67.11
CA VAL A 22 4.48 21.94 66.33
C VAL A 22 5.34 20.85 65.68
N ILE A 23 5.67 19.78 66.40
CA ILE A 23 6.46 18.66 65.85
C ILE A 23 5.71 18.00 64.68
N ILE A 24 4.41 17.74 64.83
CA ILE A 24 3.58 17.15 63.78
C ILE A 24 3.50 18.08 62.56
N LEU A 25 3.34 19.39 62.77
CA LEU A 25 3.30 20.38 61.68
C LEU A 25 4.63 20.45 60.92
N LEU A 26 5.77 20.39 61.62
CA LEU A 26 7.09 20.35 60.98
C LEU A 26 7.30 19.06 60.18
N PHE A 27 6.87 17.91 60.72
CA PHE A 27 6.89 16.64 60.00
C PHE A 27 6.00 16.69 58.75
N ALA A 28 4.76 17.19 58.88
CA ALA A 28 3.84 17.35 57.76
C ALA A 28 4.39 18.25 56.67
N LEU A 29 5.06 19.36 57.04
CA LEU A 29 5.72 20.25 56.08
C LEU A 29 6.86 19.55 55.34
N GLY A 30 7.71 18.80 56.05
CA GLY A 30 8.79 18.01 55.44
C GLY A 30 8.26 16.91 54.51
N TYR A 31 7.19 16.23 54.91
CA TYR A 31 6.53 15.20 54.10
C TYR A 31 5.89 15.78 52.83
N VAL A 32 5.17 16.89 52.93
CA VAL A 32 4.59 17.60 51.77
C VAL A 32 5.69 18.06 50.82
N ARG A 33 6.82 18.54 51.34
CA ARG A 33 7.98 18.93 50.52
C ARG A 33 8.55 17.74 49.74
N LEU A 34 8.74 16.59 50.40
CA LEU A 34 9.22 15.35 49.78
C LEU A 34 8.25 14.80 48.72
N LEU A 35 6.95 14.82 49.00
CA LEU A 35 5.93 14.42 48.03
C LEU A 35 5.88 15.38 46.83
N GLY A 36 6.04 16.69 47.08
CA GLY A 36 6.12 17.71 46.05
C GLY A 36 7.28 17.46 45.10
N THR A 37 8.51 17.33 45.62
CA THR A 37 9.71 17.09 44.80
C THR A 37 9.64 15.75 44.06
N SER A 38 9.09 14.70 44.68
CA SER A 38 8.88 13.41 44.00
C SER A 38 7.87 13.50 42.85
N SER A 39 6.78 14.27 43.02
CA SER A 39 5.80 14.48 41.96
C SER A 39 6.34 15.30 40.80
N GLU A 40 7.16 16.33 41.10
CA GLU A 40 7.85 17.16 40.11
C GLU A 40 8.79 16.30 39.26
N GLN A 41 9.65 15.51 39.91
CA GLN A 41 10.58 14.60 39.24
C GLN A 41 9.87 13.58 38.35
N LYS A 42 8.79 12.99 38.85
CA LYS A 42 7.98 12.04 38.10
C LYS A 42 7.42 12.69 36.82
N THR A 43 6.90 13.91 36.92
CA THR A 43 6.36 14.64 35.77
C THR A 43 7.45 14.96 34.74
N ALA A 44 8.64 15.40 35.20
CA ALA A 44 9.75 15.73 34.32
C ALA A 44 10.30 14.50 33.57
N ILE A 45 10.49 13.36 34.25
CA ILE A 45 10.97 12.14 33.59
C ILE A 45 9.91 11.53 32.67
N GLU A 46 8.63 11.63 33.02
CA GLU A 46 7.52 11.21 32.17
C GLU A 46 7.48 12.03 30.87
N ALA A 47 7.67 13.36 30.97
CA ALA A 47 7.78 14.24 29.80
C ALA A 47 8.99 13.87 28.92
N ALA A 48 10.14 13.58 29.54
CA ALA A 48 11.35 13.13 28.83
C ALA A 48 11.13 11.82 28.06
N ALA A 49 10.52 10.82 28.71
CA ALA A 49 10.20 9.54 28.08
C ALA A 49 9.22 9.71 26.90
N LEU A 50 8.18 10.53 27.06
CA LEU A 50 7.21 10.83 26.00
C LEU A 50 7.85 11.59 24.82
N ALA A 51 8.73 12.56 25.09
CA ALA A 51 9.44 13.30 24.06
C ALA A 51 10.35 12.38 23.24
N ALA A 52 11.15 11.55 23.91
CA ALA A 52 11.99 10.55 23.27
C ALA A 52 11.17 9.55 22.43
N ALA A 53 10.08 9.01 22.97
CA ALA A 53 9.19 8.09 22.26
C ALA A 53 8.55 8.73 21.00
N ARG A 54 8.23 10.03 21.07
CA ARG A 54 7.73 10.80 19.94
C ARG A 54 8.81 11.00 18.88
N GLU A 55 10.04 11.32 19.26
CA GLU A 55 11.15 11.51 18.31
C GLU A 55 11.52 10.21 17.60
N ILE A 56 11.67 9.09 18.31
CA ILE A 56 12.00 7.81 17.65
C ILE A 56 10.92 7.38 16.64
N SER A 57 9.67 7.81 16.82
CA SER A 57 8.57 7.53 15.90
C SER A 57 8.72 8.24 14.54
N LYS A 58 9.58 9.25 14.45
CA LYS A 58 9.87 10.00 13.21
C LYS A 58 11.03 9.44 12.42
N ILE A 59 11.89 8.63 13.05
CA ILE A 59 13.08 8.06 12.42
C ILE A 59 12.66 7.12 11.30
N VAL A 60 13.29 7.26 10.14
CA VAL A 60 13.07 6.38 9.00
C VAL A 60 14.36 5.89 8.37
N ILE A 61 14.27 4.80 7.63
CA ILE A 61 15.28 4.30 6.69
C ILE A 61 14.64 4.18 5.30
N ASN A 62 15.40 4.40 4.24
CA ASN A 62 14.94 4.19 2.85
C ASN A 62 15.53 2.89 2.32
N THR A 63 14.69 2.03 1.74
CA THR A 63 15.04 0.66 1.37
C THR A 63 14.61 0.34 -0.06
N PRO A 64 15.32 -0.54 -0.76
CA PRO A 64 14.97 -0.92 -2.11
C PRO A 64 13.68 -1.77 -2.22
N GLU A 65 13.27 -2.46 -1.15
CA GLU A 65 12.11 -3.37 -1.18
C GLU A 65 10.80 -2.71 -0.77
N PHE A 66 10.83 -1.70 0.11
CA PHE A 66 9.62 -1.09 0.68
C PHE A 66 9.63 0.45 0.63
N GLY A 67 10.70 1.09 0.14
CA GLY A 67 10.86 2.53 0.27
C GLY A 67 11.11 2.94 1.71
N PHE A 68 10.43 3.98 2.19
CA PHE A 68 10.62 4.49 3.55
C PHE A 68 9.97 3.58 4.60
N ILE A 69 10.76 3.16 5.58
CA ILE A 69 10.33 2.32 6.70
C ILE A 69 10.59 3.07 8.01
N GLY A 70 9.64 3.03 8.94
CA GLY A 70 9.76 3.61 10.27
C GLY A 70 8.96 2.85 11.32
N LEU A 71 8.78 3.45 12.50
CA LEU A 71 7.83 2.93 13.49
C LEU A 71 6.38 3.33 13.17
N SER A 72 6.18 4.36 12.35
CA SER A 72 4.87 4.92 12.03
C SER A 72 4.57 4.93 10.52
N ASP A 73 3.33 4.59 10.16
CA ASP A 73 2.74 4.76 8.83
C ASP A 73 2.39 6.23 8.59
N SER A 74 3.40 7.04 8.31
CA SER A 74 3.21 8.48 8.23
C SER A 74 2.96 8.99 6.81
N ALA A 75 2.06 9.97 6.69
CA ALA A 75 1.74 10.64 5.45
C ALA A 75 2.92 11.35 4.80
N PRO A 76 3.04 11.39 3.46
CA PRO A 76 4.07 12.19 2.81
C PRO A 76 3.81 13.69 3.05
N ASN A 77 4.73 14.34 3.78
CA ASN A 77 4.56 15.72 4.24
C ASN A 77 5.75 16.64 3.95
N GLY A 78 6.77 16.19 3.21
CA GLY A 78 7.87 17.05 2.77
C GLY A 78 8.73 16.47 1.65
N SER A 79 9.80 17.18 1.29
CA SER A 79 10.65 16.91 0.12
C SER A 79 11.46 15.60 0.21
N GLY A 80 11.72 15.10 1.42
CA GLY A 80 12.38 13.80 1.59
C GLY A 80 11.47 12.62 1.22
N THR A 81 10.15 12.81 1.26
CA THR A 81 9.14 11.84 0.80
C THR A 81 8.62 12.14 -0.61
N THR A 82 9.40 12.78 -1.47
CA THR A 82 9.00 13.03 -2.87
C THR A 82 9.92 12.32 -3.85
N ALA A 83 9.32 11.69 -4.85
CA ALA A 83 9.95 11.05 -5.99
C ALA A 83 10.38 12.11 -7.03
N GLY A 84 11.01 11.67 -8.12
CA GLY A 84 11.64 12.55 -9.11
C GLY A 84 10.68 13.49 -9.85
N ASP A 85 9.41 13.09 -9.96
CA ASP A 85 8.31 13.85 -10.54
C ASP A 85 7.48 14.62 -9.47
N THR A 86 7.97 14.71 -8.24
CA THR A 86 7.30 15.23 -7.04
C THR A 86 6.23 14.32 -6.43
N PHE A 87 6.11 13.07 -6.88
CA PHE A 87 5.16 12.10 -6.31
C PHE A 87 5.49 11.79 -4.86
N ARG A 88 4.48 11.80 -4.02
CA ARG A 88 4.66 11.71 -2.57
C ARG A 88 4.64 10.26 -2.11
N THR A 89 5.72 9.80 -1.47
CA THR A 89 5.91 8.41 -1.01
C THR A 89 5.56 8.22 0.46
N PRO A 90 4.73 7.22 0.82
CA PRO A 90 4.39 6.95 2.20
C PRO A 90 5.58 6.37 2.97
N VAL A 91 5.52 6.45 4.30
CA VAL A 91 6.36 5.64 5.19
C VAL A 91 5.55 4.44 5.66
N HIS A 92 6.16 3.26 5.69
CA HIS A 92 5.55 2.04 6.20
C HIS A 92 6.10 1.68 7.59
N SER A 93 5.21 1.39 8.53
CA SER A 93 5.58 0.89 9.85
C SER A 93 6.10 -0.55 9.74
N ILE A 94 7.12 -0.91 10.53
CA ILE A 94 7.57 -2.31 10.67
C ILE A 94 6.44 -3.26 11.04
N ASN A 95 5.50 -2.81 11.87
CA ASN A 95 4.34 -3.59 12.28
C ASN A 95 3.37 -3.79 11.11
N THR A 96 3.22 -2.78 10.25
CA THR A 96 2.39 -2.85 9.05
C THR A 96 3.00 -3.80 8.03
N LEU A 97 4.30 -3.75 7.77
CA LEU A 97 4.98 -4.68 6.85
C LEU A 97 4.83 -6.14 7.30
N ILE A 98 5.09 -6.42 8.59
CA ILE A 98 4.94 -7.77 9.16
C ILE A 98 3.46 -8.22 9.14
N GLY A 99 2.54 -7.30 9.44
CA GLY A 99 1.11 -7.58 9.45
C GLY A 99 0.56 -7.87 8.05
N THR A 100 1.01 -7.13 7.04
CA THR A 100 0.68 -7.36 5.63
C THR A 100 1.18 -8.73 5.19
N ALA A 101 2.47 -9.03 5.41
CA ALA A 101 3.03 -10.33 5.05
C ALA A 101 2.30 -11.49 5.75
N ARG A 102 1.87 -11.31 7.01
CA ARG A 102 1.03 -12.29 7.71
C ARG A 102 -0.32 -12.48 7.03
N LEU A 103 -1.01 -11.39 6.75
CA LEU A 103 -2.35 -11.43 6.16
C LEU A 103 -2.32 -12.04 4.76
N ASP A 104 -1.34 -11.67 3.94
CA ASP A 104 -1.12 -12.20 2.61
C ASP A 104 -0.83 -13.71 2.67
N TYR A 105 -0.06 -14.16 3.66
CA TYR A 105 0.20 -15.57 3.91
C TYR A 105 -1.08 -16.35 4.29
N ILE A 106 -1.93 -15.78 5.14
CA ILE A 106 -3.22 -16.38 5.52
C ILE A 106 -4.15 -16.48 4.30
N ILE A 107 -4.19 -15.44 3.46
CA ILE A 107 -4.97 -15.44 2.22
C ILE A 107 -4.43 -16.51 1.26
N ALA A 108 -3.11 -16.60 1.12
CA ALA A 108 -2.44 -17.61 0.30
C ALA A 108 -2.80 -19.03 0.77
N ASP A 109 -2.75 -19.30 2.08
CA ASP A 109 -3.18 -20.59 2.64
C ASP A 109 -4.65 -20.91 2.35
N ALA A 110 -5.52 -19.91 2.47
CA ALA A 110 -6.95 -20.06 2.16
C ALA A 110 -7.25 -20.34 0.67
N LEU A 111 -6.31 -20.07 -0.25
CA LEU A 111 -6.41 -20.44 -1.66
C LEU A 111 -6.07 -21.91 -1.95
N GLY A 112 -5.48 -22.63 -0.99
CA GLY A 112 -5.00 -24.00 -1.14
C GLY A 112 -3.75 -24.07 -2.01
N SER A 113 -3.60 -25.12 -2.83
CA SER A 113 -2.44 -25.32 -3.72
C SER A 113 -2.25 -24.21 -4.75
N ASP A 114 -3.30 -23.44 -5.06
CA ASP A 114 -3.19 -22.29 -5.97
C ASP A 114 -2.47 -21.10 -5.30
N GLY A 115 -2.28 -21.17 -3.97
CA GLY A 115 -1.66 -20.15 -3.13
C GLY A 115 -0.18 -20.36 -2.84
N ASP A 116 0.46 -21.44 -3.29
CA ASP A 116 1.83 -21.79 -2.87
C ASP A 116 2.87 -20.71 -3.24
N GLU A 117 2.76 -20.12 -4.43
CA GLU A 117 3.63 -19.03 -4.87
C GLU A 117 3.27 -17.71 -4.15
N PHE A 118 2.01 -17.51 -3.76
CA PHE A 118 1.63 -16.38 -2.90
C PHE A 118 2.26 -16.53 -1.50
N LYS A 119 2.33 -17.76 -0.95
CA LYS A 119 3.04 -18.04 0.29
C LYS A 119 4.53 -17.71 0.15
N GLU A 120 5.17 -18.12 -0.94
CA GLU A 120 6.58 -17.83 -1.20
C GLU A 120 6.86 -16.31 -1.25
N LEU A 121 6.02 -15.55 -1.96
CA LEU A 121 6.13 -14.09 -2.03
C LEU A 121 5.93 -13.44 -0.64
N ALA A 122 4.92 -13.87 0.12
CA ALA A 122 4.67 -13.40 1.48
C ALA A 122 5.84 -13.69 2.44
N LEU A 123 6.48 -14.85 2.33
CA LEU A 123 7.65 -15.20 3.14
C LEU A 123 8.87 -14.37 2.77
N ARG A 124 9.06 -14.08 1.49
CA ARG A 124 10.14 -13.20 1.03
C ARG A 124 9.96 -11.79 1.57
N ASP A 125 8.74 -11.26 1.51
CA ASP A 125 8.41 -9.96 2.10
C ASP A 125 8.58 -9.96 3.62
N LEU A 126 8.17 -11.04 4.31
CA LEU A 126 8.40 -11.17 5.75
C LEU A 126 9.89 -11.17 6.10
N ALA A 127 10.71 -11.92 5.35
CA ALA A 127 12.16 -11.96 5.56
C ALA A 127 12.80 -10.60 5.34
N ALA A 128 12.45 -9.91 4.25
CA ALA A 128 12.93 -8.56 3.98
C ALA A 128 12.46 -7.58 5.08
N ALA A 129 11.20 -7.63 5.49
CA ALA A 129 10.67 -6.78 6.55
C ALA A 129 11.40 -7.01 7.88
N LYS A 130 11.75 -8.26 8.20
CA LYS A 130 12.53 -8.59 9.40
C LYS A 130 13.92 -7.96 9.37
N THR A 131 14.64 -8.13 8.25
CA THR A 131 15.97 -7.54 8.06
C THR A 131 15.93 -6.01 8.13
N ARG A 132 14.96 -5.37 7.48
CA ARG A 132 14.85 -3.90 7.51
C ARG A 132 14.41 -3.37 8.88
N ALA A 133 13.63 -4.13 9.62
CA ALA A 133 13.29 -3.79 11.00
C ALA A 133 14.52 -3.84 11.92
N ASP A 134 15.43 -4.81 11.74
CA ASP A 134 16.71 -4.82 12.47
C ASP A 134 17.55 -3.57 12.15
N GLU A 135 17.70 -3.22 10.86
CA GLU A 135 18.41 -2.00 10.43
C GLU A 135 17.79 -0.71 11.03
N LEU A 136 16.46 -0.63 11.10
CA LEU A 136 15.76 0.49 11.73
C LEU A 136 16.05 0.56 13.24
N ILE A 137 16.03 -0.57 13.93
CA ILE A 137 16.30 -0.63 15.37
C ILE A 137 17.75 -0.24 15.67
N ASP A 138 18.71 -0.70 14.87
CA ASP A 138 20.11 -0.28 14.98
C ASP A 138 20.26 1.25 14.80
N ARG A 139 19.52 1.83 13.85
CA ARG A 139 19.50 3.28 13.65
C ARG A 139 18.90 4.03 14.84
N ILE A 140 17.81 3.52 15.43
CA ILE A 140 17.19 4.09 16.63
C ILE A 140 18.14 3.99 17.82
N ASP A 141 18.81 2.85 17.98
CA ASP A 141 19.78 2.62 19.04
C ASP A 141 20.95 3.60 18.98
N ALA A 142 21.47 3.89 17.80
CA ALA A 142 22.48 4.91 17.61
C ALA A 142 21.95 6.32 17.93
N ALA A 143 20.69 6.60 17.60
CA ALA A 143 20.08 7.93 17.76
C ALA A 143 19.71 8.28 19.21
N VAL A 144 19.40 7.30 20.06
CA VAL A 144 19.05 7.55 21.47
C VAL A 144 20.26 7.84 22.37
N LEU A 145 21.48 7.65 21.86
CA LEU A 145 22.72 7.96 22.58
C LEU A 145 22.98 9.48 22.64
N PRO A 146 23.76 9.96 23.63
CA PRO A 146 24.18 11.38 23.68
C PRO A 146 24.89 11.80 22.39
N GLY A 147 24.40 12.86 21.75
CA GLY A 147 24.91 13.33 20.44
C GLY A 147 24.52 12.45 19.24
N GLY A 148 23.72 11.41 19.45
CA GLY A 148 23.15 10.58 18.40
C GLY A 148 22.17 11.37 17.54
N VAL A 149 22.24 11.12 16.22
CA VAL A 149 21.39 11.77 15.22
C VAL A 149 20.88 10.70 14.25
N ALA A 150 19.60 10.74 13.95
CA ALA A 150 19.00 10.04 12.82
C ALA A 150 18.26 11.03 11.92
N GLN A 151 17.68 10.54 10.83
CA GLN A 151 16.92 11.37 9.92
C GLN A 151 15.44 11.01 9.95
N ASP A 152 14.60 12.03 9.88
CA ASP A 152 13.20 11.84 9.55
C ASP A 152 13.00 11.65 8.04
N LYS A 153 11.76 11.40 7.66
CA LYS A 153 11.34 11.26 6.26
C LYS A 153 11.56 12.51 5.40
N ASN A 154 11.83 13.67 5.98
CA ASN A 154 12.15 14.91 5.28
C ASN A 154 13.66 15.13 5.13
N GLY A 155 14.47 14.22 5.68
CA GLY A 155 15.92 14.36 5.77
C GLY A 155 16.36 15.29 6.90
N ALA A 156 15.46 15.72 7.79
CA ALA A 156 15.77 16.55 8.94
C ALA A 156 16.33 15.69 10.08
N ASP A 157 17.24 16.28 10.84
CA ASP A 157 17.85 15.62 11.99
C ASP A 157 16.81 15.36 13.10
N VAL A 158 16.83 14.15 13.62
CA VAL A 158 16.02 13.68 14.75
C VAL A 158 16.98 13.31 15.88
N THR A 159 16.81 13.97 17.03
CA THR A 159 17.71 13.85 18.19
C THR A 159 16.91 13.47 19.46
N PRO A 160 16.53 12.19 19.61
CA PRO A 160 15.71 11.73 20.74
C PRO A 160 16.32 12.07 22.11
N TYR A 161 17.64 11.98 22.24
CA TYR A 161 18.36 12.34 23.47
C TYR A 161 18.14 13.80 23.86
N THR A 162 18.43 14.72 22.95
CA THR A 162 18.30 16.17 23.18
C THR A 162 16.85 16.53 23.48
N ALA A 163 15.90 16.01 22.71
CA ALA A 163 14.47 16.27 22.95
C ALA A 163 14.01 15.80 24.34
N ALA A 164 14.55 14.68 24.85
CA ALA A 164 14.23 14.21 26.19
C ALA A 164 14.83 15.09 27.28
N GLU A 165 16.09 15.52 27.12
CA GLU A 165 16.77 16.41 28.07
C GLU A 165 16.10 17.79 28.12
N ASP A 166 15.72 18.34 26.97
CA ASP A 166 14.96 19.59 26.86
C ASP A 166 13.58 19.45 27.52
N ALA A 167 12.85 18.37 27.24
CA ALA A 167 11.55 18.12 27.86
C ALA A 167 11.66 17.93 29.38
N TYR A 168 12.71 17.25 29.87
CA TYR A 168 12.98 17.13 31.30
C TYR A 168 13.17 18.51 31.91
N THR A 169 14.12 19.30 31.40
CA THR A 169 14.51 20.60 31.95
C THR A 169 13.40 21.64 31.90
N GLN A 170 12.55 21.63 30.87
CA GLN A 170 11.39 22.51 30.76
C GLN A 170 10.27 22.18 31.76
N ASN A 171 10.17 20.94 32.21
CA ASN A 171 9.11 20.47 33.13
C ASN A 171 9.58 20.38 34.59
N VAL A 172 10.80 20.84 34.91
CA VAL A 172 11.25 21.00 36.30
C VAL A 172 10.56 22.22 36.91
N ILE A 173 9.36 22.02 37.46
CA ILE A 173 8.70 23.01 38.31
C ILE A 173 9.35 22.92 39.69
N ARG A 174 9.74 24.06 40.29
CA ARG A 174 10.46 24.11 41.58
C ARG A 174 9.57 24.74 42.66
N ILE A 175 8.70 23.96 43.29
CA ILE A 175 7.80 24.46 44.35
C ILE A 175 8.40 24.24 45.74
N ALA A 176 9.25 23.20 45.88
CA ALA A 176 9.61 22.62 47.17
C ALA A 176 11.14 22.58 47.44
N GLY A 177 11.85 23.69 47.17
CA GLY A 177 13.26 23.86 47.53
C GLY A 177 14.24 23.80 46.34
N LYS A 178 15.54 23.75 46.63
CA LYS A 178 16.59 23.73 45.62
C LYS A 178 16.82 22.30 45.13
N CYS A 179 16.16 21.97 44.03
CA CYS A 179 16.38 20.74 43.29
C CYS A 179 17.04 21.08 41.95
N ASP A 180 18.12 20.37 41.61
CA ASP A 180 18.89 20.60 40.40
C ASP A 180 19.14 19.28 39.66
N TYR A 181 18.74 19.25 38.38
CA TYR A 181 19.10 18.19 37.43
C TYR A 181 20.61 18.02 37.38
N VAL A 182 21.10 16.78 37.40
CA VAL A 182 22.52 16.49 37.21
C VAL A 182 22.79 16.47 35.72
N THR A 183 23.46 17.50 35.19
CA THR A 183 23.81 17.60 33.77
C THR A 183 24.54 16.35 33.27
N GLY A 184 24.08 15.80 32.14
CA GLY A 184 24.64 14.58 31.54
C GLY A 184 24.23 13.28 32.24
N SER A 185 23.27 13.33 33.18
CA SER A 185 22.73 12.13 33.84
C SER A 185 21.58 11.47 33.09
N MET A 186 21.02 12.12 32.07
CA MET A 186 19.98 11.55 31.22
C MET A 186 20.51 10.28 30.52
N GLN A 187 19.73 9.22 30.57
CA GLN A 187 19.99 7.97 29.87
C GLN A 187 18.70 7.52 29.19
N ILE A 188 18.80 7.26 27.89
CA ILE A 188 17.69 6.72 27.10
C ILE A 188 18.09 5.35 26.60
N THR A 189 17.22 4.38 26.83
CA THR A 189 17.38 3.02 26.32
C THR A 189 16.06 2.54 25.73
N ILE A 190 16.12 1.65 24.75
CA ILE A 190 14.93 1.00 24.19
C ILE A 190 14.86 -0.45 24.63
N GLY A 191 13.65 -0.93 24.86
CA GLY A 191 13.36 -2.28 25.33
C GLY A 191 11.96 -2.73 24.91
N ALA A 192 11.40 -3.66 25.68
CA ALA A 192 10.12 -4.28 25.41
C ALA A 192 9.30 -4.42 26.71
N LEU A 193 8.04 -4.88 26.59
CA LEU A 193 7.11 -5.05 27.71
C LEU A 193 6.82 -6.52 27.95
N ALA A 194 7.03 -7.00 29.18
CA ALA A 194 6.88 -8.41 29.56
C ALA A 194 5.47 -8.98 29.32
N ASN A 195 4.44 -8.13 29.30
CA ASN A 195 3.06 -8.53 29.06
C ASN A 195 2.48 -7.95 27.75
N GLY A 196 3.34 -7.39 26.89
CA GLY A 196 2.90 -6.70 25.69
C GLY A 196 2.03 -5.47 25.97
N ALA A 197 1.59 -4.84 24.88
CA ALA A 197 0.62 -3.77 24.86
C ALA A 197 -0.20 -3.85 23.56
N ALA A 198 -1.28 -3.08 23.46
CA ALA A 198 -2.01 -2.97 22.19
C ALA A 198 -1.09 -2.41 21.10
N THR A 199 -1.05 -3.10 19.96
CA THR A 199 -0.49 -2.57 18.72
C THR A 199 -1.54 -1.75 17.98
N ASN A 200 -1.14 -1.17 16.84
CA ASN A 200 -2.02 -0.53 15.88
C ASN A 200 -2.44 -1.46 14.71
N ILE A 201 -2.09 -2.75 14.77
CA ILE A 201 -2.33 -3.70 13.66
C ILE A 201 -3.61 -4.49 13.91
N PRO A 202 -4.64 -4.30 13.07
CA PRO A 202 -5.88 -5.03 13.22
C PRO A 202 -5.65 -6.51 12.91
N VAL A 203 -6.41 -7.37 13.58
CA VAL A 203 -6.43 -8.80 13.25
C VAL A 203 -7.20 -9.05 11.93
N PRO A 204 -6.89 -10.14 11.20
CA PRO A 204 -7.56 -10.51 9.97
C PRO A 204 -9.09 -10.53 10.11
N LYS A 205 -9.77 -10.14 9.03
CA LYS A 205 -11.23 -10.17 8.93
C LYS A 205 -11.66 -11.24 7.93
N PRO A 206 -12.59 -12.15 8.29
CA PRO A 206 -13.16 -12.35 9.63
C PRO A 206 -12.12 -12.93 10.60
N LEU A 207 -12.36 -12.75 11.91
CA LEU A 207 -11.48 -13.24 12.98
C LEU A 207 -11.18 -14.74 12.87
N SER A 208 -12.15 -15.53 12.38
CA SER A 208 -12.02 -16.97 12.17
C SER A 208 -10.99 -17.37 11.10
N SER A 209 -10.44 -16.42 10.35
CA SER A 209 -9.41 -16.69 9.33
C SER A 209 -8.05 -16.99 9.95
N ASP A 210 -7.85 -16.65 11.22
CA ASP A 210 -6.62 -16.90 11.94
C ASP A 210 -6.91 -17.71 13.22
N PRO A 211 -6.63 -19.03 13.21
CA PRO A 211 -6.91 -19.91 14.34
C PRO A 211 -5.97 -19.68 15.54
N SER A 212 -4.90 -18.89 15.38
CA SER A 212 -3.97 -18.59 16.48
C SER A 212 -4.48 -17.50 17.42
N LEU A 213 -5.58 -16.82 17.07
CA LEU A 213 -6.11 -15.69 17.83
C LEU A 213 -7.04 -16.14 18.96
N ASP A 214 -6.86 -15.54 20.13
CA ASP A 214 -7.73 -15.69 21.28
C ASP A 214 -7.83 -14.39 22.10
N THR A 215 -8.60 -14.41 23.19
CA THR A 215 -8.80 -13.24 24.06
C THR A 215 -7.58 -12.90 24.94
N SER A 216 -6.58 -13.78 25.01
CA SER A 216 -5.35 -13.60 25.81
C SER A 216 -4.23 -12.91 25.01
N ASN A 217 -4.22 -13.11 23.69
CA ASN A 217 -3.24 -12.56 22.76
C ASN A 217 -3.79 -11.43 21.88
N THR A 218 -5.07 -11.10 21.95
CA THR A 218 -5.63 -9.91 21.29
C THR A 218 -6.05 -8.84 22.28
N ILE A 219 -6.17 -7.60 21.80
CA ILE A 219 -6.70 -6.48 22.57
C ILE A 219 -7.80 -5.79 21.77
N ILE A 220 -8.96 -5.59 22.39
CA ILE A 220 -10.05 -4.80 21.82
C ILE A 220 -9.81 -3.33 22.18
N ALA A 221 -9.70 -2.48 21.18
CA ALA A 221 -9.60 -1.03 21.36
C ALA A 221 -10.73 -0.31 20.60
N ARG A 222 -11.07 0.88 21.11
CA ARG A 222 -12.08 1.73 20.50
C ARG A 222 -11.41 2.62 19.46
N THR A 223 -11.78 2.46 18.20
CA THR A 223 -11.15 3.12 17.07
C THR A 223 -12.17 3.97 16.34
N TYR A 224 -11.77 5.17 15.93
CA TYR A 224 -12.63 6.05 15.14
C TYR A 224 -12.56 5.64 13.67
N ASP A 225 -13.65 5.09 13.15
CA ASP A 225 -13.80 4.87 11.73
C ASP A 225 -14.14 6.21 11.06
N HIS A 226 -13.14 6.79 10.38
CA HIS A 226 -13.25 8.07 9.69
C HIS A 226 -14.26 8.05 8.52
N PHE A 227 -14.72 6.88 8.07
CA PHE A 227 -15.70 6.76 7.00
C PHE A 227 -17.13 6.67 7.50
N SER A 228 -17.42 5.76 8.44
CA SER A 228 -18.75 5.73 9.06
C SER A 228 -18.99 6.91 10.01
N GLY A 229 -17.92 7.64 10.37
CA GLY A 229 -17.97 8.71 11.37
C GLY A 229 -18.27 8.18 12.78
N ASN A 230 -18.12 6.87 12.98
CA ASN A 230 -18.48 6.18 14.21
C ASN A 230 -17.28 5.57 14.90
N TRP A 231 -17.38 5.46 16.22
CA TRP A 231 -16.44 4.68 17.00
C TRP A 231 -16.82 3.20 16.92
N ILE A 232 -15.89 2.38 16.47
CA ILE A 232 -16.02 0.93 16.40
C ILE A 232 -15.09 0.26 17.41
N ASN A 233 -15.46 -0.94 17.85
CA ASN A 233 -14.55 -1.80 18.58
C ASN A 233 -13.81 -2.66 17.57
N GLU A 234 -12.50 -2.47 17.47
CA GLU A 234 -11.65 -3.26 16.59
C GLU A 234 -10.67 -4.08 17.46
N THR A 235 -10.35 -5.28 16.98
CA THR A 235 -9.45 -6.19 17.66
C THR A 235 -8.06 -6.06 17.04
N TYR A 236 -7.06 -5.86 17.89
CA TYR A 236 -5.68 -5.64 17.50
C TYR A 236 -4.79 -6.76 18.04
N TYR A 237 -3.69 -7.02 17.35
CA TYR A 237 -2.64 -7.86 17.88
C TYR A 237 -2.04 -7.22 19.14
N LYS A 238 -1.72 -8.06 20.13
CA LYS A 238 -0.90 -7.69 21.28
C LYS A 238 0.58 -7.78 20.92
N SER A 239 1.36 -6.78 21.32
CA SER A 239 2.80 -6.74 21.05
C SER A 239 3.54 -7.81 21.86
N TYR A 240 4.76 -8.16 21.44
CA TYR A 240 5.65 -9.10 22.14
C TYR A 240 5.00 -10.45 22.46
N THR A 241 4.13 -10.89 21.56
CA THR A 241 3.48 -12.19 21.56
C THR A 241 3.75 -12.84 20.21
N SER A 242 4.08 -14.13 20.18
CA SER A 242 4.22 -14.87 18.92
C SER A 242 2.86 -15.36 18.44
N TYR A 243 2.58 -15.13 17.17
CA TYR A 243 1.40 -15.65 16.48
C TYR A 243 1.88 -16.66 15.44
N PRO A 244 2.06 -17.94 15.81
CA PRO A 244 2.49 -18.95 14.85
C PRO A 244 1.37 -19.20 13.82
N PHE A 245 1.72 -19.32 12.55
CA PHE A 245 0.83 -19.75 11.48
C PHE A 245 1.65 -20.57 10.47
N ASP A 246 1.24 -21.81 10.20
CA ASP A 246 1.94 -22.73 9.28
C ASP A 246 3.47 -22.83 9.52
N GLY A 247 3.87 -22.92 10.80
CA GLY A 247 5.29 -22.99 11.19
C GLY A 247 6.07 -21.67 11.11
N GLN A 248 5.41 -20.56 10.76
CA GLN A 248 6.01 -19.23 10.69
C GLN A 248 5.57 -18.38 11.88
N ASP A 249 6.55 -17.76 12.53
CA ASP A 249 6.29 -16.86 13.65
C ASP A 249 6.20 -15.41 13.20
N PHE A 250 5.21 -14.73 13.78
CA PHE A 250 4.95 -13.31 13.60
C PHE A 250 4.90 -12.65 14.97
N VAL A 251 5.75 -11.65 15.18
CA VAL A 251 5.84 -10.90 16.44
C VAL A 251 5.78 -9.41 16.11
N PHE A 252 4.88 -8.70 16.79
CA PHE A 252 4.69 -7.26 16.64
C PHE A 252 5.37 -6.47 17.75
N ALA A 253 5.93 -5.32 17.40
CA ALA A 253 6.52 -4.37 18.34
C ALA A 253 5.44 -3.56 19.07
N ALA A 254 5.75 -3.02 20.25
CA ALA A 254 4.83 -2.15 20.98
C ALA A 254 4.79 -0.76 20.34
N ILE A 255 3.94 -0.61 19.33
CA ILE A 255 3.66 0.64 18.62
C ILE A 255 2.15 0.79 18.63
N GLY A 256 1.65 1.81 19.32
CA GLY A 256 0.21 2.02 19.51
C GLY A 256 -0.27 3.24 18.71
N ASP A 257 -1.55 3.56 18.77
CA ASP A 257 -2.10 4.72 18.03
C ASP A 257 -1.70 6.09 18.62
N SER A 258 -1.15 6.10 19.83
CA SER A 258 -0.76 7.32 20.54
C SER A 258 0.44 7.07 21.45
N VAL A 259 1.27 8.10 21.63
CA VAL A 259 2.42 8.02 22.54
C VAL A 259 1.86 8.01 23.94
N ARG A 260 2.23 7.02 24.75
CA ARG A 260 1.71 6.86 26.11
C ARG A 260 2.76 6.36 27.07
N LEU A 261 2.62 6.75 28.33
CA LEU A 261 3.40 6.18 29.42
C LEU A 261 3.02 4.71 29.62
N VAL A 262 4.01 3.90 29.97
CA VAL A 262 3.84 2.49 30.32
C VAL A 262 4.54 2.21 31.63
N ASP A 263 4.06 1.20 32.35
CA ASP A 263 4.59 0.85 33.66
C ASP A 263 6.07 0.43 33.56
N PRO A 264 7.01 1.15 34.21
CA PRO A 264 8.43 0.79 34.24
C PRO A 264 8.67 -0.61 34.83
N ALA A 265 7.80 -1.12 35.69
CA ALA A 265 7.91 -2.46 36.26
C ALA A 265 7.70 -3.58 35.23
N LEU A 266 7.03 -3.28 34.11
CA LEU A 266 6.81 -4.22 33.00
C LEU A 266 7.91 -4.13 31.94
N TRP A 267 8.73 -3.07 31.96
CA TRP A 267 9.80 -2.87 30.98
C TRP A 267 10.94 -3.87 31.17
N ARG A 268 11.46 -4.39 30.06
CA ARG A 268 12.61 -5.29 30.02
C ARG A 268 13.56 -4.86 28.91
N ALA A 269 14.86 -4.88 29.19
CA ALA A 269 15.88 -4.65 28.17
C ALA A 269 15.85 -5.77 27.10
N THR A 270 15.61 -7.01 27.55
CA THR A 270 15.47 -8.18 26.71
C THR A 270 14.28 -9.04 27.12
N LEU A 271 13.64 -9.68 26.14
CA LEU A 271 12.60 -10.68 26.37
C LEU A 271 13.10 -12.05 25.96
N THR A 272 12.85 -13.06 26.79
CA THR A 272 13.17 -14.46 26.50
C THR A 272 11.93 -15.20 26.00
N GLY A 273 12.13 -16.25 25.19
CA GLY A 273 11.03 -17.12 24.73
C GLY A 273 10.27 -16.63 23.50
N LEU A 274 10.71 -15.55 22.86
CA LEU A 274 10.20 -15.12 21.55
C LEU A 274 11.18 -15.52 20.43
N PRO A 275 10.70 -15.89 19.23
CA PRO A 275 11.55 -16.24 18.10
C PRO A 275 12.35 -15.04 17.59
N TYR A 276 11.76 -13.84 17.66
CA TYR A 276 12.38 -12.55 17.42
C TYR A 276 11.48 -11.45 18.03
N TYR A 277 12.00 -10.23 18.23
CA TYR A 277 11.18 -9.06 18.59
C TYR A 277 11.97 -7.77 18.36
N TYR A 278 11.24 -6.65 18.20
CA TYR A 278 11.84 -5.33 18.03
C TYR A 278 11.62 -4.44 19.26
N ARG A 279 12.73 -3.98 19.84
CA ARG A 279 12.74 -3.16 21.05
C ARG A 279 12.37 -1.72 20.74
N THR A 280 11.12 -1.34 21.00
CA THR A 280 10.60 -0.01 20.64
C THR A 280 10.20 0.84 21.84
N VAL A 281 10.12 0.25 23.04
CA VAL A 281 9.66 0.97 24.24
C VAL A 281 10.80 1.71 24.89
N VAL A 282 10.68 3.03 24.94
CA VAL A 282 11.68 3.91 25.53
C VAL A 282 11.64 3.82 27.04
N ARG A 283 12.81 3.78 27.66
CA ARG A 283 13.05 4.02 29.09
C ARG A 283 13.98 5.21 29.23
N ALA A 284 13.50 6.26 29.89
CA ALA A 284 14.28 7.43 30.27
C ALA A 284 14.65 7.33 31.75
N GLU A 285 15.90 7.62 32.07
CA GLU A 285 16.42 7.70 33.44
C GLU A 285 17.20 8.99 33.61
N ALA A 286 17.03 9.67 34.75
CA ALA A 286 17.81 10.87 35.08
C ALA A 286 18.09 10.93 36.59
N LEU A 287 19.17 11.64 36.95
CA LEU A 287 19.53 11.92 38.34
C LEU A 287 19.21 13.38 38.67
N GLU A 288 18.70 13.59 39.88
CA GLU A 288 18.43 14.91 40.42
C GLU A 288 18.98 15.04 41.83
N THR A 289 19.57 16.20 42.12
CA THR A 289 20.05 16.54 43.46
C THR A 289 19.00 17.36 44.19
N VAL A 290 18.57 16.89 45.35
CA VAL A 290 17.66 17.58 46.27
C VAL A 290 18.48 18.11 47.44
N GLN A 291 18.49 19.44 47.62
CA GLN A 291 19.15 20.08 48.75
C GLN A 291 18.16 20.29 49.90
N ASP A 292 18.37 19.52 50.97
CA ASP A 292 17.80 19.78 52.28
C ASP A 292 18.75 20.67 53.11
N PRO A 293 18.25 21.35 54.17
CA PRO A 293 19.05 22.28 54.96
C PRO A 293 20.39 21.70 55.46
N ASP A 294 20.45 20.39 55.71
CA ASP A 294 21.61 19.73 56.31
C ASP A 294 22.26 18.66 55.40
N ARG A 295 21.64 18.29 54.27
CA ARG A 295 22.08 17.17 53.40
C ARG A 295 21.67 17.36 51.94
N THR A 296 22.49 16.83 51.03
CA THR A 296 22.14 16.70 49.62
C THR A 296 21.83 15.23 49.33
N HIS A 297 20.67 14.97 48.72
CA HIS A 297 20.23 13.65 48.29
C HIS A 297 20.24 13.57 46.76
N THR A 298 20.60 12.43 46.19
CA THR A 298 20.45 12.17 44.75
C THR A 298 19.33 11.17 44.54
N LEU A 299 18.33 11.57 43.77
CA LEU A 299 17.19 10.74 43.40
C LEU A 299 17.32 10.30 41.95
N LYS A 300 16.98 9.04 41.66
CA LYS A 300 16.91 8.50 40.30
C LYS A 300 15.44 8.42 39.89
N ALA A 301 15.07 9.16 38.86
CA ALA A 301 13.76 9.11 38.26
C ALA A 301 13.78 8.18 37.03
N VAL A 302 12.74 7.38 36.85
CA VAL A 302 12.60 6.45 35.72
C VAL A 302 11.18 6.52 35.19
N ALA A 303 11.03 6.66 33.87
CA ALA A 303 9.76 6.50 33.19
C ALA A 303 9.96 5.73 31.88
N CYS A 304 8.91 5.05 31.45
CA CYS A 304 8.88 4.34 30.18
C CYS A 304 7.73 4.85 29.32
N ALA A 305 7.94 4.91 28.01
CA ALA A 305 6.94 5.36 27.06
C ALA A 305 6.92 4.48 25.80
N GLN A 306 5.72 4.18 25.33
CA GLN A 306 5.48 3.49 24.07
C GLN A 306 5.42 4.52 22.93
N PRO A 307 6.10 4.29 21.80
CA PRO A 307 5.99 5.14 20.60
C PRO A 307 4.61 4.99 19.95
N SER A 308 4.29 5.95 19.09
CA SER A 308 3.03 5.95 18.36
C SER A 308 3.23 5.73 16.88
N ASN A 309 2.29 5.02 16.30
CA ASN A 309 1.97 5.19 14.91
C ASN A 309 0.98 6.35 14.78
N VAL A 310 1.38 7.43 14.11
CA VAL A 310 0.44 8.37 13.52
C VAL A 310 -0.21 7.63 12.36
N TRP A 311 -1.25 6.88 12.67
CA TRP A 311 -2.00 6.09 11.71
C TRP A 311 -2.55 6.99 10.62
N ASP A 312 -2.01 6.87 9.41
CA ASP A 312 -2.64 7.43 8.23
C ASP A 312 -3.61 6.41 7.62
N PRO A 313 -4.93 6.64 7.64
CA PRO A 313 -5.90 5.59 7.41
C PRO A 313 -5.92 4.93 6.03
N LYS A 314 -5.16 5.33 5.00
CA LYS A 314 -5.43 4.84 3.63
C LYS A 314 -4.19 4.82 2.74
N PRO A 315 -3.38 3.74 2.68
CA PRO A 315 -2.73 3.47 1.41
C PRO A 315 -3.85 3.33 0.38
N VAL A 316 -3.81 4.08 -0.71
CA VAL A 316 -4.68 3.82 -1.87
C VAL A 316 -4.10 2.56 -2.49
N PRO A 317 -4.75 1.39 -2.35
CA PRO A 317 -4.15 0.14 -2.80
C PRO A 317 -4.04 0.06 -4.32
N GLY A 318 -4.70 1.00 -5.01
CA GLY A 318 -4.89 1.03 -6.45
C GLY A 318 -5.82 -0.08 -6.93
N ALA A 319 -6.10 -0.05 -8.22
CA ALA A 319 -6.88 -1.08 -8.89
C ALA A 319 -5.97 -2.20 -9.39
N LEU A 320 -6.45 -3.44 -9.27
CA LEU A 320 -6.05 -4.53 -10.15
C LEU A 320 -6.95 -4.49 -11.37
N GLN A 321 -6.34 -4.44 -12.55
CA GLN A 321 -7.04 -4.50 -13.83
C GLN A 321 -6.78 -5.84 -14.52
N ILE A 322 -7.84 -6.43 -15.06
CA ILE A 322 -7.78 -7.57 -15.96
C ILE A 322 -8.54 -7.16 -17.23
N SER A 323 -7.80 -6.90 -18.31
CA SER A 323 -8.34 -6.32 -19.53
C SER A 323 -8.26 -7.28 -20.71
N PHE A 324 -9.32 -7.27 -21.51
CA PHE A 324 -9.45 -8.00 -22.77
C PHE A 324 -9.87 -7.00 -23.86
N PRO A 325 -8.96 -6.14 -24.36
CA PRO A 325 -9.31 -5.09 -25.32
C PRO A 325 -9.85 -5.62 -26.65
N ASP A 326 -9.53 -6.87 -27.00
CA ASP A 326 -9.98 -7.56 -28.23
C ASP A 326 -11.06 -8.62 -27.95
N GLY A 327 -11.72 -8.54 -26.78
CA GLY A 327 -12.76 -9.47 -26.32
C GLY A 327 -12.23 -10.61 -25.46
N MET A 328 -13.10 -11.13 -24.59
CA MET A 328 -12.77 -12.23 -23.67
C MET A 328 -12.57 -13.56 -24.43
N PRO A 329 -11.65 -14.43 -23.96
CA PRO A 329 -11.56 -15.81 -24.42
C PRO A 329 -12.84 -16.60 -24.09
N THR A 330 -13.43 -17.26 -25.09
CA THR A 330 -14.65 -18.08 -24.96
C THR A 330 -14.51 -19.47 -25.60
N GLY A 331 -13.28 -19.86 -25.95
CA GLY A 331 -12.92 -21.16 -26.53
C GLY A 331 -12.70 -22.27 -25.49
N PRO A 332 -12.02 -23.37 -25.89
CA PRO A 332 -11.63 -24.44 -24.97
C PRO A 332 -10.82 -23.98 -23.76
N GLU A 333 -10.05 -22.89 -23.90
CA GLU A 333 -9.27 -22.26 -22.84
C GLU A 333 -9.94 -20.96 -22.34
N ASP A 334 -11.21 -21.04 -21.96
CA ASP A 334 -12.02 -19.88 -21.55
C ASP A 334 -11.56 -19.24 -20.24
N ILE A 335 -11.62 -17.91 -20.14
CA ILE A 335 -11.33 -17.23 -18.86
C ILE A 335 -12.62 -16.61 -18.36
N THR A 336 -13.21 -17.22 -17.33
CA THR A 336 -14.51 -16.81 -16.80
C THR A 336 -14.41 -16.09 -15.46
N ARG A 337 -13.27 -16.17 -14.77
CA ARG A 337 -13.02 -15.53 -13.47
C ARG A 337 -11.51 -15.36 -13.22
N PRO A 338 -11.10 -14.52 -12.24
CA PRO A 338 -9.68 -14.29 -11.95
C PRO A 338 -8.88 -15.56 -11.62
N ARG A 339 -9.48 -16.54 -10.92
CA ARG A 339 -8.77 -17.79 -10.59
C ARG A 339 -8.42 -18.63 -11.81
N ASP A 340 -9.13 -18.49 -12.93
CA ASP A 340 -8.84 -19.27 -14.14
C ASP A 340 -7.48 -18.86 -14.76
N LEU A 341 -6.94 -17.70 -14.37
CA LEU A 341 -5.63 -17.24 -14.82
C LEU A 341 -4.46 -18.08 -14.29
N TYR A 342 -4.62 -18.76 -13.15
CA TYR A 342 -3.50 -19.41 -12.47
C TYR A 342 -3.87 -20.58 -11.56
N GLY A 343 -5.15 -20.95 -11.46
CA GLY A 343 -5.58 -22.07 -10.65
C GLY A 343 -5.20 -23.42 -11.27
N ALA A 344 -4.84 -24.41 -10.46
CA ALA A 344 -4.43 -25.73 -10.92
C ALA A 344 -5.53 -26.50 -11.69
N ALA A 345 -6.79 -26.07 -11.57
CA ALA A 345 -7.92 -26.63 -12.30
C ALA A 345 -8.20 -25.92 -13.65
N SER A 346 -7.49 -24.84 -13.98
CA SER A 346 -7.62 -24.20 -15.28
C SER A 346 -6.68 -24.86 -16.29
N ASN A 347 -7.25 -25.41 -17.35
CA ASN A 347 -6.49 -25.96 -18.48
C ASN A 347 -5.87 -24.87 -19.36
N ASN A 348 -5.93 -23.59 -18.95
CA ASN A 348 -5.93 -22.46 -19.87
C ASN A 348 -4.56 -21.78 -19.95
N MET A 349 -3.90 -21.54 -18.80
CA MET A 349 -2.55 -20.92 -18.76
C MET A 349 -1.55 -21.63 -17.85
N ALA A 350 -2.03 -22.29 -16.78
CA ALA A 350 -1.17 -23.07 -15.90
C ALA A 350 -0.66 -24.37 -16.55
N ALA A 351 -1.39 -24.89 -17.53
CA ALA A 351 -1.08 -26.14 -18.23
C ALA A 351 -0.16 -25.96 -19.45
N SER A 352 -0.13 -24.77 -20.05
CA SER A 352 0.58 -24.52 -21.32
C SER A 352 2.11 -24.44 -21.16
N GLY A 353 2.60 -24.19 -19.93
CA GLY A 353 4.04 -24.11 -19.64
C GLY A 353 4.76 -22.96 -20.36
N VAL A 354 4.01 -22.00 -20.90
CA VAL A 354 4.53 -20.88 -21.67
C VAL A 354 5.24 -19.92 -20.73
N GLY A 355 6.52 -19.67 -21.02
CA GLY A 355 7.35 -18.73 -20.27
C GLY A 355 6.96 -17.28 -20.55
N ALA A 356 7.01 -16.47 -19.51
CA ALA A 356 6.88 -15.03 -19.53
C ALA A 356 8.26 -14.40 -19.37
N ASP A 357 8.54 -13.40 -20.19
CA ASP A 357 9.74 -12.60 -20.11
C ASP A 357 9.48 -11.37 -19.25
N MET A 358 10.40 -11.07 -18.33
CA MET A 358 10.31 -9.90 -17.46
C MET A 358 11.31 -8.83 -17.87
N TYR A 359 10.84 -7.59 -17.92
CA TYR A 359 11.57 -6.42 -18.36
C TYR A 359 11.43 -5.26 -17.37
N THR A 360 12.35 -4.31 -17.47
CA THR A 360 12.33 -3.03 -16.75
C THR A 360 12.53 -1.87 -17.71
N ALA A 361 11.78 -0.79 -17.52
CA ALA A 361 12.03 0.48 -18.22
C ALA A 361 13.21 1.25 -17.61
N ASN A 362 14.13 1.73 -18.43
CA ASN A 362 15.31 2.47 -18.04
C ASN A 362 15.35 3.84 -18.72
N GLY A 363 15.91 4.85 -18.04
CA GLY A 363 16.14 6.18 -18.63
C GLY A 363 14.88 7.06 -18.74
N GLY A 364 13.83 6.74 -17.98
CA GLY A 364 12.55 7.45 -17.96
C GLY A 364 11.36 6.57 -18.32
N ASP A 365 10.21 7.21 -18.43
CA ASP A 365 8.95 6.58 -18.80
C ASP A 365 8.99 6.15 -20.27
N PHE A 366 8.89 4.84 -20.53
CA PHE A 366 9.06 4.26 -21.85
C PHE A 366 7.70 4.00 -22.54
N PRO A 367 7.53 4.35 -23.83
CA PRO A 367 8.54 4.88 -24.76
C PRO A 367 8.51 6.42 -24.90
N VAL A 368 7.85 7.13 -23.99
CA VAL A 368 7.54 8.56 -24.15
C VAL A 368 8.71 9.48 -23.81
N THR A 369 9.62 9.06 -22.94
CA THR A 369 10.82 9.82 -22.58
C THR A 369 11.92 9.59 -23.61
N THR A 370 12.46 10.68 -24.16
CA THR A 370 13.61 10.59 -25.08
C THR A 370 14.78 9.86 -24.45
N GLY A 371 15.27 8.80 -25.11
CA GLY A 371 16.39 7.98 -24.61
C GLY A 371 15.98 6.90 -23.60
N SER A 372 14.68 6.79 -23.27
CA SER A 372 14.18 5.65 -22.51
C SER A 372 14.28 4.36 -23.32
N SER A 373 14.40 3.24 -22.62
CA SER A 373 14.47 1.90 -23.21
C SER A 373 13.79 0.89 -22.29
N ILE A 374 13.41 -0.25 -22.84
CA ILE A 374 13.01 -1.42 -22.06
C ILE A 374 14.12 -2.48 -22.18
N ALA A 375 14.51 -3.08 -21.07
CA ALA A 375 15.57 -4.10 -21.05
C ALA A 375 15.15 -5.33 -20.24
N PRO A 376 15.62 -6.53 -20.62
CA PRO A 376 15.36 -7.74 -19.84
C PRO A 376 15.86 -7.59 -18.40
N ASP A 377 15.01 -7.96 -17.45
CA ASP A 377 15.28 -7.93 -16.01
C ASP A 377 15.70 -9.34 -15.53
N ASN A 378 16.73 -9.85 -16.19
CA ASN A 378 17.21 -11.23 -16.00
C ASN A 378 17.65 -11.46 -14.54
N GLY A 379 17.05 -12.46 -13.90
CA GLY A 379 17.37 -12.87 -12.52
C GLY A 379 16.54 -12.18 -11.42
N SER A 380 15.63 -11.30 -11.80
CA SER A 380 14.74 -10.61 -10.85
C SER A 380 13.38 -11.31 -10.68
N TRP A 381 13.17 -12.48 -11.31
CA TRP A 381 11.94 -13.24 -11.17
C TRP A 381 11.67 -13.56 -9.70
N PRO A 382 10.52 -13.18 -9.14
CA PRO A 382 10.36 -13.11 -7.70
C PRO A 382 9.88 -14.39 -7.04
N VAL A 383 9.53 -15.40 -7.85
CA VAL A 383 9.06 -16.71 -7.41
C VAL A 383 10.12 -17.76 -7.77
N PRO A 384 11.14 -17.97 -6.93
CA PRO A 384 12.19 -18.97 -7.16
C PRO A 384 11.70 -20.38 -7.47
N SER A 385 10.56 -20.80 -6.91
CA SER A 385 9.97 -22.12 -7.21
C SER A 385 9.52 -22.27 -8.67
N ASP A 386 9.23 -21.16 -9.37
CA ASP A 386 8.88 -21.17 -10.79
C ASP A 386 10.11 -20.90 -11.66
N THR A 387 10.82 -21.99 -11.98
CA THR A 387 12.01 -21.92 -12.84
C THR A 387 11.68 -21.65 -14.32
N ASN A 388 10.42 -21.84 -14.73
CA ASN A 388 9.99 -21.67 -16.12
C ASN A 388 9.36 -20.29 -16.37
N GLN A 389 9.19 -19.49 -15.31
CA GLN A 389 8.63 -18.14 -15.34
C GLN A 389 7.27 -18.12 -16.05
N THR A 390 6.36 -19.01 -15.69
CA THR A 390 5.12 -19.24 -16.45
C THR A 390 4.18 -18.04 -16.46
N ALA A 391 3.34 -17.97 -17.51
CA ALA A 391 2.25 -16.99 -17.61
C ALA A 391 1.33 -16.97 -16.37
N ALA A 392 1.02 -18.15 -15.82
CA ALA A 392 0.21 -18.28 -14.63
C ALA A 392 0.87 -17.60 -13.42
N THR A 393 2.16 -17.85 -13.18
CA THR A 393 2.91 -17.19 -12.11
C THR A 393 3.03 -15.69 -12.33
N ALA A 394 3.19 -15.22 -13.58
CA ALA A 394 3.18 -13.79 -13.91
C ALA A 394 1.87 -13.13 -13.42
N CYS A 395 0.73 -13.79 -13.63
CA CYS A 395 -0.56 -13.33 -13.10
C CYS A 395 -0.62 -13.38 -11.56
N LYS A 396 -0.10 -14.43 -10.92
CA LYS A 396 -0.02 -14.52 -9.45
C LYS A 396 0.76 -13.33 -8.88
N ILE A 397 1.90 -12.99 -9.50
CA ILE A 397 2.73 -11.85 -9.10
C ILE A 397 1.92 -10.54 -9.17
N ALA A 398 1.18 -10.30 -10.24
CA ALA A 398 0.34 -9.11 -10.38
C ALA A 398 -0.76 -9.02 -9.31
N VAL A 399 -1.43 -10.14 -9.04
CA VAL A 399 -2.48 -10.18 -8.01
C VAL A 399 -1.89 -10.00 -6.62
N TYR A 400 -0.72 -10.60 -6.34
CA TYR A 400 -0.02 -10.46 -5.07
C TYR A 400 0.44 -9.01 -4.83
N ASP A 401 1.03 -8.34 -5.81
CA ASP A 401 1.49 -6.95 -5.66
C ASP A 401 0.31 -6.00 -5.38
N TRP A 402 -0.85 -6.24 -5.99
CA TRP A 402 -2.08 -5.53 -5.65
C TRP A 402 -2.56 -5.84 -4.23
N LEU A 403 -2.56 -7.11 -3.82
CA LEU A 403 -2.97 -7.53 -2.48
C LEU A 403 -2.08 -6.90 -1.39
N LYS A 404 -0.75 -6.94 -1.58
CA LYS A 404 0.25 -6.34 -0.69
C LYS A 404 -0.03 -4.86 -0.41
N ARG A 405 -0.54 -4.12 -1.40
CA ARG A 405 -0.88 -2.68 -1.27
C ARG A 405 -2.13 -2.43 -0.42
N ALA A 406 -3.01 -3.42 -0.23
CA ALA A 406 -4.12 -3.34 0.72
C ALA A 406 -3.64 -3.25 2.18
N GLY A 407 -2.42 -3.73 2.43
CA GLY A 407 -1.82 -3.79 3.75
C GLY A 407 -2.60 -4.70 4.69
N THR A 408 -2.65 -4.33 5.97
CA THR A 408 -3.26 -5.13 7.05
C THR A 408 -4.79 -5.13 7.05
N LYS A 409 -5.44 -4.53 6.05
CA LYS A 409 -6.89 -4.34 6.02
C LYS A 409 -7.63 -5.34 5.16
N ALA A 410 -6.95 -6.01 4.22
CA ALA A 410 -7.61 -6.90 3.27
C ALA A 410 -8.55 -7.88 3.98
N ASN A 411 -9.80 -7.91 3.54
CA ASN A 411 -10.76 -8.87 4.07
C ASN A 411 -10.51 -10.22 3.39
N VAL A 412 -10.08 -11.21 4.17
CA VAL A 412 -9.67 -12.54 3.68
C VAL A 412 -10.79 -13.15 2.84
N THR A 413 -12.02 -13.21 3.36
CA THR A 413 -13.12 -13.84 2.63
C THR A 413 -13.51 -13.07 1.37
N SER A 414 -13.37 -11.75 1.37
CA SER A 414 -13.65 -10.93 0.18
C SER A 414 -12.62 -11.16 -0.92
N VAL A 415 -11.33 -11.27 -0.56
CA VAL A 415 -10.26 -11.61 -1.51
C VAL A 415 -10.49 -13.01 -2.08
N ILE A 416 -10.74 -14.02 -1.24
CA ILE A 416 -11.10 -15.37 -1.70
C ILE A 416 -12.35 -15.35 -2.60
N GLY A 417 -13.33 -14.52 -2.25
CA GLY A 417 -14.54 -14.30 -3.05
C GLY A 417 -14.23 -13.71 -4.42
N MET A 418 -13.29 -12.77 -4.53
CA MET A 418 -12.83 -12.20 -5.81
C MET A 418 -12.32 -13.28 -6.75
N HIS A 419 -11.48 -14.20 -6.27
CA HIS A 419 -10.96 -15.32 -7.08
C HIS A 419 -12.08 -16.21 -7.65
N ALA A 420 -13.16 -16.39 -6.90
CA ALA A 420 -14.27 -17.26 -7.28
C ALA A 420 -15.36 -16.55 -8.11
N THR A 421 -15.38 -15.22 -8.13
CA THR A 421 -16.46 -14.44 -8.74
C THR A 421 -16.31 -14.42 -10.26
N PRO A 422 -17.32 -14.87 -11.03
CA PRO A 422 -17.31 -14.76 -12.47
C PRO A 422 -17.19 -13.30 -12.93
N PHE A 423 -16.46 -13.13 -14.03
CA PHE A 423 -16.46 -11.92 -14.82
C PHE A 423 -17.89 -11.57 -15.26
N LYS A 424 -18.21 -10.28 -15.25
CA LYS A 424 -19.53 -9.80 -15.67
C LYS A 424 -19.51 -9.73 -17.19
N GLU A 425 -20.51 -10.31 -17.82
CA GLU A 425 -20.70 -10.19 -19.25
C GLU A 425 -21.03 -8.75 -19.64
N VAL A 426 -20.50 -8.30 -20.78
CA VAL A 426 -20.95 -7.04 -21.40
C VAL A 426 -22.13 -7.39 -22.31
N THR A 427 -23.32 -6.93 -21.97
CA THR A 427 -24.53 -7.12 -22.77
C THR A 427 -24.58 -6.24 -24.04
N GLN A 428 -23.47 -5.61 -24.42
CA GLN A 428 -23.43 -4.69 -25.56
C GLN A 428 -23.06 -5.44 -26.84
N ALA A 429 -23.77 -5.14 -27.92
CA ALA A 429 -23.50 -5.74 -29.22
C ALA A 429 -22.05 -5.47 -29.68
N PRO A 430 -21.40 -6.44 -30.36
CA PRO A 430 -20.07 -6.28 -30.96
C PRO A 430 -19.92 -4.98 -31.76
N LEU A 431 -18.69 -4.48 -31.86
CA LEU A 431 -18.40 -3.30 -32.69
C LEU A 431 -18.60 -3.69 -34.15
N SER A 432 -19.60 -3.07 -34.78
CA SER A 432 -19.83 -3.27 -36.21
C SER A 432 -18.72 -2.59 -37.01
N LEU A 433 -18.05 -3.39 -37.84
CA LEU A 433 -17.04 -2.93 -38.79
C LEU A 433 -17.65 -2.14 -39.96
N SER A 434 -18.99 -2.11 -40.11
CA SER A 434 -19.67 -1.47 -41.24
C SER A 434 -19.51 0.05 -41.31
N ALA A 435 -19.03 0.70 -40.25
CA ALA A 435 -18.69 2.12 -40.25
C ALA A 435 -17.28 2.42 -40.80
N LEU A 436 -16.47 1.39 -41.10
CA LEU A 436 -15.02 1.47 -41.27
C LEU A 436 -14.52 1.15 -42.68
N VAL A 437 -15.41 0.81 -43.61
CA VAL A 437 -15.05 0.43 -44.99
C VAL A 437 -15.83 1.31 -45.97
N PRO A 438 -15.25 1.68 -47.14
CA PRO A 438 -15.96 2.45 -48.16
C PRO A 438 -17.33 1.84 -48.49
N ILE A 439 -18.31 2.72 -48.74
CA ILE A 439 -19.69 2.34 -49.08
C ILE A 439 -19.65 1.33 -50.25
N GLY A 440 -20.07 0.09 -49.99
CA GLY A 440 -20.22 -0.96 -51.01
C GLY A 440 -19.32 -2.19 -50.88
N ALA A 441 -18.36 -2.23 -49.94
CA ALA A 441 -17.57 -3.43 -49.67
C ALA A 441 -18.37 -4.43 -48.80
N PRO A 442 -18.42 -5.73 -49.15
CA PRO A 442 -18.99 -6.75 -48.29
C PRO A 442 -18.09 -6.92 -47.05
N ILE A 443 -18.64 -6.67 -45.86
CA ILE A 443 -17.97 -7.04 -44.61
C ILE A 443 -18.74 -8.20 -44.00
N ALA A 444 -18.06 -9.33 -43.78
CA ALA A 444 -18.50 -10.38 -42.89
C ALA A 444 -17.66 -10.30 -41.61
N GLY A 445 -18.31 -10.16 -40.44
CA GLY A 445 -17.65 -10.23 -39.13
C GLY A 445 -17.89 -9.01 -38.23
N SER A 446 -17.58 -9.16 -36.94
CA SER A 446 -17.66 -8.09 -35.95
C SER A 446 -16.50 -8.17 -34.97
N VAL A 447 -15.95 -7.03 -34.56
CA VAL A 447 -14.88 -7.04 -33.55
C VAL A 447 -15.53 -7.16 -32.17
N PRO A 448 -15.12 -8.14 -31.34
CA PRO A 448 -15.57 -8.21 -29.96
C PRO A 448 -15.30 -6.88 -29.23
N ARG A 449 -16.24 -6.44 -28.40
CA ARG A 449 -16.01 -5.24 -27.59
C ARG A 449 -14.97 -5.52 -26.53
N GLY A 450 -14.00 -4.62 -26.42
CA GLY A 450 -13.01 -4.70 -25.37
C GLY A 450 -13.61 -4.38 -24.00
N ILE A 451 -13.14 -5.10 -22.99
CA ILE A 451 -13.62 -4.99 -21.61
C ILE A 451 -12.43 -4.95 -20.63
N CYS A 452 -12.58 -4.22 -19.53
CA CYS A 452 -11.67 -4.25 -18.40
C CYS A 452 -12.44 -4.51 -17.10
N HIS A 453 -12.01 -5.55 -16.38
CA HIS A 453 -12.46 -5.90 -15.04
C HIS A 453 -11.53 -5.24 -14.02
N MET A 454 -12.11 -4.52 -13.06
CA MET A 454 -11.34 -3.75 -12.09
C MET A 454 -11.73 -4.13 -10.67
N TYR A 455 -10.72 -4.39 -9.84
CA TYR A 455 -10.87 -4.74 -8.44
C TYR A 455 -10.22 -3.69 -7.55
N PHE A 456 -10.97 -3.26 -6.55
CA PHE A 456 -10.59 -2.19 -5.62
C PHE A 456 -10.75 -2.67 -4.20
N PHE A 457 -9.96 -2.14 -3.27
CA PHE A 457 -10.24 -2.30 -1.85
C PHE A 457 -11.04 -1.09 -1.34
N ASP A 458 -12.19 -1.38 -0.74
CA ASP A 458 -12.91 -0.40 0.05
C ASP A 458 -12.16 -0.14 1.37
N SER A 459 -12.59 0.89 2.10
CA SER A 459 -11.97 1.31 3.36
C SER A 459 -12.00 0.27 4.48
N ASP A 460 -12.98 -0.63 4.41
CA ASP A 460 -13.16 -1.76 5.31
C ASP A 460 -12.35 -3.00 4.88
N GLY A 461 -11.59 -2.89 3.78
CA GLY A 461 -10.80 -3.97 3.19
C GLY A 461 -11.59 -4.93 2.31
N VAL A 462 -12.88 -4.68 2.08
CA VAL A 462 -13.72 -5.49 1.19
C VAL A 462 -13.35 -5.18 -0.26
N VAL A 463 -13.28 -6.21 -1.08
CA VAL A 463 -13.06 -6.07 -2.51
C VAL A 463 -14.35 -5.61 -3.19
N SER A 464 -14.26 -4.45 -3.84
CA SER A 464 -15.24 -3.90 -4.75
C SER A 464 -14.86 -4.27 -6.18
N TYR A 465 -15.87 -4.60 -7.00
CA TYR A 465 -15.67 -5.04 -8.38
C TYR A 465 -16.48 -4.20 -9.37
N ASP A 466 -15.81 -3.68 -10.40
CA ASP A 466 -16.37 -2.88 -11.48
C ASP A 466 -15.90 -3.36 -12.85
N VAL A 467 -16.64 -2.97 -13.90
CA VAL A 467 -16.36 -3.32 -15.28
C VAL A 467 -16.56 -2.12 -16.18
N LYS A 468 -15.59 -1.90 -17.08
CA LYS A 468 -15.66 -0.84 -18.09
C LYS A 468 -15.36 -1.36 -19.47
N GLU A 469 -15.93 -0.67 -20.45
CA GLU A 469 -15.53 -0.84 -21.83
C GLU A 469 -14.09 -0.35 -21.99
N GLN A 470 -13.24 -1.19 -22.55
CA GLN A 470 -11.86 -0.88 -22.86
C GLN A 470 -11.69 -0.81 -24.36
N LYS A 471 -11.07 0.26 -24.84
CA LYS A 471 -10.73 0.38 -26.25
C LYS A 471 -9.46 -0.46 -26.56
N PRO A 472 -9.32 -1.00 -27.79
CA PRO A 472 -8.09 -1.68 -28.24
C PRO A 472 -6.82 -0.81 -28.14
N GLN A 473 -6.99 0.52 -28.09
CA GLN A 473 -5.97 1.52 -27.79
C GLN A 473 -6.45 2.46 -26.69
N PRO A 474 -5.57 3.06 -25.86
CA PRO A 474 -4.13 3.25 -26.09
C PRO A 474 -3.19 2.18 -25.50
N TYR A 475 -1.95 2.23 -25.97
CA TYR A 475 -0.81 1.58 -25.33
C TYR A 475 -0.48 2.32 -24.04
N TYR A 476 -0.27 1.59 -22.95
CA TYR A 476 0.17 2.19 -21.70
C TYR A 476 1.69 2.27 -21.66
N VAL A 477 2.19 3.42 -21.20
CA VAL A 477 3.59 3.64 -20.87
C VAL A 477 4.03 2.67 -19.75
N VAL A 478 5.29 2.23 -19.78
CA VAL A 478 5.95 1.61 -18.62
C VAL A 478 6.75 2.71 -17.94
N ALA A 479 6.35 3.03 -16.70
CA ALA A 479 7.02 4.04 -15.91
C ALA A 479 8.49 3.67 -15.62
N GLU A 480 9.35 4.68 -15.43
CA GLU A 480 10.77 4.46 -15.13
C GLU A 480 10.97 3.45 -13.98
N ASN A 481 11.88 2.49 -14.18
CA ASN A 481 12.20 1.37 -13.30
C ASN A 481 11.03 0.45 -12.91
N GLN A 482 9.85 0.61 -13.52
CA GLN A 482 8.73 -0.30 -13.32
C GLN A 482 8.90 -1.58 -14.15
N THR A 483 8.29 -2.64 -13.62
CA THR A 483 8.38 -3.97 -14.19
C THR A 483 7.25 -4.18 -15.19
N TYR A 484 7.61 -4.73 -16.33
CA TYR A 484 6.70 -5.20 -17.36
C TYR A 484 6.99 -6.66 -17.65
N MET A 485 5.96 -7.47 -17.84
CA MET A 485 6.10 -8.85 -18.29
C MET A 485 5.30 -9.06 -19.56
N GLU A 486 5.80 -9.92 -20.41
CA GLU A 486 5.07 -10.36 -21.61
C GLU A 486 5.13 -11.87 -21.76
N CYS A 487 4.07 -12.42 -22.31
CA CYS A 487 3.96 -13.83 -22.61
C CYS A 487 3.21 -13.99 -23.92
N PHE A 488 3.91 -14.41 -24.96
CA PHE A 488 3.30 -14.69 -26.26
C PHE A 488 2.61 -16.05 -26.23
N ARG A 489 1.40 -16.12 -26.79
CA ARG A 489 0.53 -17.30 -26.78
C ARG A 489 0.28 -17.82 -25.38
N ALA A 490 -0.01 -16.91 -24.44
CA ALA A 490 -0.40 -17.26 -23.09
C ALA A 490 -1.65 -18.16 -23.07
N ILE A 491 -2.52 -18.01 -24.08
CA ILE A 491 -3.67 -18.84 -24.38
C ILE A 491 -3.58 -19.22 -25.86
N ASP A 492 -3.71 -20.49 -26.19
CA ASP A 492 -3.66 -21.00 -27.57
C ASP A 492 -5.04 -21.19 -28.18
N GLU A 493 -6.00 -21.68 -27.38
CA GLU A 493 -7.36 -22.02 -27.81
C GLU A 493 -8.40 -21.14 -27.12
N GLY A 494 -8.16 -19.82 -27.14
CA GLY A 494 -9.07 -18.83 -26.56
C GLY A 494 -10.38 -18.65 -27.33
N HIS A 495 -10.50 -19.18 -28.56
CA HIS A 495 -11.73 -19.23 -29.37
C HIS A 495 -11.81 -20.52 -30.21
N VAL A 496 -13.02 -21.07 -30.38
CA VAL A 496 -13.26 -22.34 -31.10
C VAL A 496 -13.04 -22.22 -32.62
N LEU A 497 -13.22 -21.02 -33.19
CA LEU A 497 -13.08 -20.76 -34.62
C LEU A 497 -12.31 -19.47 -34.86
N ALA A 498 -11.37 -19.51 -35.80
CA ALA A 498 -10.74 -18.31 -36.31
C ALA A 498 -11.80 -17.50 -37.09
N GLU A 499 -12.09 -16.28 -36.62
CA GLU A 499 -13.02 -15.39 -37.32
C GLU A 499 -12.26 -14.71 -38.45
N GLN A 500 -12.58 -15.08 -39.69
CA GLN A 500 -12.02 -14.41 -40.85
C GLN A 500 -12.74 -13.09 -41.04
N ILE A 501 -11.99 -11.99 -40.98
CA ILE A 501 -12.46 -10.65 -41.28
C ILE A 501 -11.72 -10.18 -42.52
N GLU A 502 -12.43 -10.14 -43.64
CA GLU A 502 -11.90 -9.54 -44.87
C GLU A 502 -11.86 -8.02 -44.72
N LEU A 503 -10.67 -7.43 -44.80
CA LEU A 503 -10.47 -6.00 -44.71
C LEU A 503 -9.79 -5.48 -45.99
N SER A 504 -10.59 -5.02 -46.95
CA SER A 504 -10.09 -4.39 -48.18
C SER A 504 -9.63 -2.94 -47.93
N GLY A 505 -8.49 -2.54 -48.51
CA GLY A 505 -7.99 -1.15 -48.45
C GLY A 505 -7.40 -0.69 -47.11
N LEU A 506 -6.89 -1.60 -46.28
CA LEU A 506 -6.30 -1.26 -44.99
C LEU A 506 -4.87 -0.70 -45.14
N ALA A 507 -4.57 0.40 -44.47
CA ALA A 507 -3.19 0.88 -44.33
C ALA A 507 -2.46 0.03 -43.29
N LEU A 508 -1.77 -1.02 -43.72
CA LEU A 508 -0.95 -1.85 -42.86
C LEU A 508 0.33 -1.06 -42.51
N GLY A 509 0.52 -0.79 -41.21
CA GLY A 509 1.73 -0.13 -40.73
C GLY A 509 2.98 -0.99 -40.99
N PRO A 510 4.19 -0.44 -40.83
CA PRO A 510 5.42 -1.24 -40.87
C PRO A 510 5.34 -2.40 -39.87
N PRO A 511 5.86 -3.60 -40.21
CA PRO A 511 6.74 -3.86 -41.35
C PRO A 511 6.01 -4.19 -42.66
N VAL A 512 4.68 -4.37 -42.64
CA VAL A 512 3.94 -4.94 -43.77
C VAL A 512 4.03 -4.06 -45.02
N ASN A 513 4.00 -2.72 -44.88
CA ASN A 513 4.20 -1.70 -45.94
C ASN A 513 3.64 -2.08 -47.33
N ALA A 514 2.52 -2.82 -47.37
CA ALA A 514 1.94 -3.33 -48.61
C ALA A 514 0.63 -2.60 -48.88
N VAL A 515 0.44 -2.18 -50.13
CA VAL A 515 -0.71 -1.41 -50.62
C VAL A 515 -1.78 -2.35 -51.21
N ASP A 516 -1.71 -3.65 -50.87
CA ASP A 516 -2.56 -4.69 -51.45
C ASP A 516 -3.66 -5.12 -50.47
N ASP A 517 -4.77 -5.61 -51.02
CA ASP A 517 -5.86 -6.22 -50.26
C ASP A 517 -5.32 -7.39 -49.40
N GLY A 518 -5.68 -7.37 -48.12
CA GLY A 518 -5.20 -8.32 -47.12
C GLY A 518 -6.36 -8.99 -46.40
N VAL A 519 -6.24 -10.29 -46.16
CA VAL A 519 -7.20 -11.02 -45.31
C VAL A 519 -6.67 -11.01 -43.89
N VAL A 520 -7.51 -10.62 -42.94
CA VAL A 520 -7.15 -10.57 -41.52
C VAL A 520 -7.94 -11.64 -40.80
N VAL A 521 -7.24 -12.51 -40.11
CA VAL A 521 -7.85 -13.61 -39.38
C VAL A 521 -7.63 -13.36 -37.90
N LEU A 522 -8.73 -13.21 -37.15
CA LEU A 522 -8.68 -13.22 -35.70
C LEU A 522 -8.41 -14.65 -35.24
N GLY A 523 -7.15 -14.92 -34.90
CA GLY A 523 -6.70 -16.23 -34.44
C GLY A 523 -7.33 -16.62 -33.11
N PRO A 524 -7.22 -17.90 -32.71
CA PRO A 524 -7.72 -18.38 -31.42
C PRO A 524 -6.82 -17.97 -30.24
N ALA A 525 -5.56 -17.61 -30.50
CA ALA A 525 -4.57 -17.35 -29.47
C ALA A 525 -4.65 -15.94 -28.86
N TYR A 526 -4.21 -15.81 -27.61
CA TYR A 526 -4.00 -14.55 -26.92
C TYR A 526 -2.57 -14.42 -26.41
N ASP A 527 -2.02 -13.23 -26.59
CA ASP A 527 -0.81 -12.79 -25.92
C ASP A 527 -1.18 -12.05 -24.63
N MET A 528 -0.31 -12.12 -23.63
CA MET A 528 -0.52 -11.51 -22.32
C MET A 528 0.58 -10.50 -22.00
N TYR A 529 0.17 -9.37 -21.43
CA TYR A 529 1.02 -8.28 -21.00
C TYR A 529 0.68 -7.88 -19.58
N ILE A 530 1.68 -7.79 -18.72
CA ILE A 530 1.49 -7.42 -17.32
C ILE A 530 2.34 -6.20 -17.01
N ARG A 531 1.72 -5.17 -16.45
CA ARG A 531 2.42 -4.00 -15.91
C ARG A 531 2.31 -4.01 -14.41
N LEU A 532 3.44 -3.94 -13.72
CA LEU A 532 3.52 -3.92 -12.27
C LEU A 532 4.06 -2.57 -11.82
N TYR A 533 3.13 -1.64 -11.55
CA TYR A 533 3.46 -0.26 -11.23
C TYR A 533 3.94 -0.06 -9.79
N SER A 534 3.64 -1.01 -8.89
CA SER A 534 4.00 -0.88 -7.47
C SER A 534 4.88 -1.99 -6.94
N ARG A 535 5.48 -2.78 -7.83
CA ARG A 535 6.38 -3.88 -7.45
C ARG A 535 7.66 -3.38 -6.76
N ARG A 536 8.19 -2.27 -7.27
CA ARG A 536 9.43 -1.65 -6.80
C ARG A 536 9.09 -0.32 -6.12
N PRO A 537 8.66 -0.34 -4.85
CA PRO A 537 8.29 0.88 -4.15
C PRO A 537 9.52 1.72 -3.78
N GLY A 538 9.27 2.99 -3.49
CA GLY A 538 10.26 3.90 -2.94
C GLY A 538 11.13 4.58 -3.99
N THR A 539 11.89 5.57 -3.53
CA THR A 539 12.68 6.46 -4.38
C THR A 539 13.98 5.83 -4.90
N MET A 540 14.40 4.68 -4.35
CA MET A 540 15.61 3.98 -4.80
C MET A 540 15.38 3.22 -6.11
N ASN A 541 14.29 2.45 -6.18
CA ASN A 541 14.04 1.52 -7.28
C ASN A 541 12.73 1.78 -8.04
N GLY A 542 11.83 2.59 -7.50
CA GLY A 542 10.53 2.86 -8.14
C GLY A 542 10.55 3.92 -9.24
N GLY A 543 11.75 4.39 -9.61
CA GLY A 543 11.96 5.40 -10.64
C GLY A 543 11.29 6.73 -10.33
N ARG A 544 10.85 7.45 -11.38
CA ARG A 544 10.21 8.76 -11.25
C ARG A 544 9.02 8.78 -10.31
N HIS A 545 8.21 7.72 -10.35
CA HIS A 545 6.94 7.61 -9.63
C HIS A 545 7.08 6.88 -8.29
N ALA A 546 8.30 6.45 -7.92
CA ALA A 546 8.61 5.70 -6.71
C ALA A 546 7.71 4.46 -6.46
N GLY A 547 7.25 3.81 -7.52
CA GLY A 547 6.42 2.61 -7.43
C GLY A 547 5.03 2.84 -6.84
N GLU A 548 4.48 4.04 -6.98
CA GLU A 548 3.11 4.33 -6.57
C GLU A 548 2.11 3.99 -7.69
N PRO A 549 0.83 3.70 -7.35
CA PRO A 549 -0.19 3.37 -8.35
C PRO A 549 -0.36 4.48 -9.39
N MET A 550 -0.41 4.09 -10.67
CA MET A 550 -0.41 5.02 -11.80
C MET A 550 -1.83 5.43 -12.20
N ASP A 551 -2.09 6.72 -12.34
CA ASP A 551 -3.38 7.21 -12.82
C ASP A 551 -3.76 6.61 -14.17
N ASN A 552 -4.97 6.07 -14.27
CA ASN A 552 -5.55 5.67 -15.54
C ASN A 552 -6.89 6.36 -15.66
N ILE A 553 -6.88 7.53 -16.30
CA ILE A 553 -7.99 8.48 -16.23
C ILE A 553 -9.23 7.91 -16.92
N TRP A 554 -9.07 7.06 -17.93
CA TRP A 554 -10.20 6.52 -18.68
C TRP A 554 -10.89 5.35 -17.98
N LEU A 555 -10.13 4.53 -17.24
CA LEU A 555 -10.66 3.35 -16.57
C LEU A 555 -10.95 3.55 -15.08
N VAL A 556 -10.16 4.31 -14.35
CA VAL A 556 -10.17 4.19 -12.87
C VAL A 556 -10.81 5.40 -12.17
N THR A 557 -11.15 6.47 -12.90
CA THR A 557 -11.57 7.74 -12.27
C THR A 557 -13.04 7.90 -11.95
N GLN A 558 -13.90 6.96 -12.33
CA GLN A 558 -15.33 6.98 -12.01
C GLN A 558 -15.74 5.63 -11.45
N LYS A 559 -16.03 5.52 -10.15
CA LYS A 559 -16.69 4.34 -9.57
C LYS A 559 -18.21 4.52 -9.76
N PRO A 560 -18.87 3.77 -10.65
CA PRO A 560 -20.33 3.61 -10.62
C PRO A 560 -20.71 2.71 -9.42
N ALA A 561 -22.02 2.50 -9.20
CA ALA A 561 -22.52 1.65 -8.12
C ALA A 561 -21.84 0.26 -8.14
N SER A 562 -20.90 0.04 -7.22
CA SER A 562 -20.04 -1.14 -7.18
C SER A 562 -20.73 -2.32 -6.50
N VAL A 563 -20.45 -3.53 -6.97
CA VAL A 563 -20.88 -4.76 -6.27
C VAL A 563 -19.85 -5.06 -5.19
N LYS A 564 -20.30 -5.12 -3.93
CA LYS A 564 -19.47 -5.57 -2.81
C LYS A 564 -19.43 -7.08 -2.76
N LEU A 565 -18.24 -7.67 -2.78
CA LEU A 565 -18.07 -9.12 -2.70
C LEU A 565 -18.02 -9.54 -1.22
N SER A 566 -19.19 -9.81 -0.61
CA SER A 566 -19.28 -10.33 0.76
C SER A 566 -19.44 -11.84 0.77
N GLY A 567 -18.60 -12.51 1.56
CA GLY A 567 -18.27 -13.95 1.53
C GLY A 567 -19.32 -14.98 1.93
N ASN A 568 -20.57 -14.89 1.52
CA ASN A 568 -21.47 -16.04 1.52
C ASN A 568 -21.75 -16.47 0.09
N ARG A 569 -21.82 -17.79 -0.16
CA ARG A 569 -22.12 -18.45 -1.45
C ARG A 569 -23.54 -18.13 -1.98
N GLY A 570 -24.00 -16.89 -1.89
CA GLY A 570 -25.28 -16.41 -2.37
C GLY A 570 -25.07 -15.49 -3.57
N ALA A 571 -25.80 -15.78 -4.64
CA ALA A 571 -25.90 -14.93 -5.82
C ALA A 571 -25.98 -13.44 -5.43
N ALA A 572 -25.19 -12.61 -6.11
CA ALA A 572 -25.33 -11.16 -6.01
C ALA A 572 -26.77 -10.79 -6.35
N THR A 573 -27.54 -10.33 -5.36
CA THR A 573 -28.88 -9.80 -5.60
C THR A 573 -28.73 -8.51 -6.38
N VAL A 574 -29.07 -8.59 -7.67
CA VAL A 574 -29.09 -7.47 -8.60
C VAL A 574 -30.30 -6.61 -8.25
N ASP A 575 -30.17 -5.75 -7.25
CA ASP A 575 -31.13 -4.66 -7.09
C ASP A 575 -30.74 -3.57 -8.11
N SER A 576 -31.63 -3.38 -9.07
CA SER A 576 -31.55 -2.55 -10.27
C SER A 576 -30.51 -1.42 -10.24
N ILE A 577 -29.43 -1.57 -11.01
CA ILE A 577 -28.52 -0.47 -11.32
C ILE A 577 -28.77 -0.01 -12.75
N VAL A 578 -29.22 1.25 -12.85
CA VAL A 578 -29.40 1.98 -14.10
C VAL A 578 -28.03 2.15 -14.76
N MET A 579 -27.81 1.45 -15.88
CA MET A 579 -26.70 1.76 -16.78
C MET A 579 -26.93 3.18 -17.32
N SER A 580 -26.20 4.17 -16.81
CA SER A 580 -26.28 5.51 -17.39
C SER A 580 -25.61 5.48 -18.75
N GLY A 581 -26.41 5.37 -19.81
CA GLY A 581 -26.03 5.63 -21.20
C GLY A 581 -25.72 7.11 -21.42
N ARG A 582 -24.71 7.66 -20.73
CA ARG A 582 -24.14 8.98 -21.00
C ARG A 582 -22.81 8.82 -21.72
N GLY A 583 -22.90 8.52 -23.01
CA GLY A 583 -21.87 8.92 -23.95
C GLY A 583 -21.81 10.46 -24.02
N ALA A 584 -20.59 10.98 -24.12
CA ALA A 584 -20.21 12.33 -24.53
C ALA A 584 -20.71 13.54 -23.72
N HIS A 585 -19.73 14.31 -23.20
CA HIS A 585 -19.80 15.70 -22.74
C HIS A 585 -20.81 16.09 -21.64
N GLY A 586 -20.37 15.90 -20.39
CA GLY A 586 -20.77 16.75 -19.27
C GLY A 586 -19.74 17.85 -19.04
N ASN A 587 -20.06 19.06 -19.50
CA ASN A 587 -19.31 20.30 -19.32
C ASN A 587 -18.75 20.46 -17.89
N MET A 588 -17.43 20.35 -17.71
CA MET A 588 -16.73 20.77 -16.48
C MET A 588 -16.73 22.30 -16.40
N ASN A 589 -17.88 22.88 -16.06
CA ASN A 589 -17.99 24.28 -15.66
C ASN A 589 -17.31 24.46 -14.30
N GLY A 590 -16.01 24.74 -14.31
CA GLY A 590 -15.25 25.09 -13.11
C GLY A 590 -13.88 25.70 -13.41
N TRP A 591 -13.23 25.29 -14.50
CA TRP A 591 -11.92 25.86 -14.85
C TRP A 591 -12.10 27.01 -15.85
N LYS A 592 -12.11 28.24 -15.32
CA LYS A 592 -12.10 29.47 -16.12
C LYS A 592 -10.78 29.59 -16.87
N ASN A 593 -10.69 28.95 -18.03
CA ASN A 593 -9.72 29.33 -19.05
C ASN A 593 -10.20 30.66 -19.65
N LYS A 594 -9.70 31.77 -19.09
CA LYS A 594 -9.70 33.06 -19.78
C LYS A 594 -8.69 32.95 -20.92
N ASN A 595 -9.14 32.58 -22.12
CA ASN A 595 -8.75 33.19 -23.39
C ASN A 595 -9.31 32.41 -24.59
N LYS A 596 -9.78 33.19 -25.57
CA LYS A 596 -10.39 32.84 -26.88
C LYS A 596 -11.85 32.37 -26.75
N GLY A 597 -12.86 33.08 -27.24
CA GLY A 597 -12.94 33.83 -28.49
C GLY A 597 -13.74 32.99 -29.48
N LYS A 598 -15.05 33.24 -29.51
CA LYS A 598 -16.08 32.88 -30.52
C LYS A 598 -15.71 31.75 -31.49
N ASP A 599 -16.44 30.63 -31.40
CA ASP A 599 -17.25 30.14 -32.51
C ASP A 599 -18.37 29.21 -32.01
N SER A 600 -19.58 29.65 -32.29
CA SER A 600 -20.82 28.89 -32.19
C SER A 600 -20.95 27.99 -33.42
N GLY A 601 -20.67 26.70 -33.27
CA GLY A 601 -20.88 25.68 -34.29
C GLY A 601 -21.68 24.53 -33.70
N GLY A 602 -22.79 24.17 -34.34
CA GLY A 602 -23.67 23.09 -33.92
C GLY A 602 -22.98 21.73 -33.84
N ILE A 603 -23.72 20.75 -33.31
CA ILE A 603 -23.39 19.33 -33.34
C ILE A 603 -22.99 18.99 -34.78
N SER A 604 -21.67 18.91 -35.03
CA SER A 604 -21.20 18.24 -36.21
C SER A 604 -21.57 16.77 -36.00
N THR A 605 -22.15 16.18 -37.03
CA THR A 605 -22.23 14.73 -37.24
C THR A 605 -20.81 14.18 -37.45
N GLY A 606 -19.95 14.47 -36.47
CA GLY A 606 -18.52 14.62 -36.63
C GLY A 606 -17.86 13.31 -37.01
N THR A 607 -17.17 13.37 -38.15
CA THR A 607 -16.06 12.51 -38.56
C THR A 607 -16.35 11.01 -38.55
N GLN A 608 -16.40 10.41 -39.75
CA GLN A 608 -16.14 8.99 -39.95
C GLN A 608 -15.03 8.57 -38.98
N GLY A 609 -15.35 7.63 -38.08
CA GLY A 609 -14.38 7.11 -37.13
C GLY A 609 -13.15 6.68 -37.89
N VAL A 610 -11.98 7.11 -37.42
CA VAL A 610 -10.72 6.74 -38.09
C VAL A 610 -10.67 5.21 -38.15
N PRO A 611 -10.38 4.61 -39.32
CA PRO A 611 -10.38 3.17 -39.47
C PRO A 611 -9.41 2.51 -38.47
N PRO A 612 -9.74 1.31 -37.93
CA PRO A 612 -8.83 0.58 -37.08
C PRO A 612 -7.50 0.36 -37.80
N ALA A 613 -6.40 0.60 -37.09
CA ALA A 613 -5.06 0.29 -37.57
C ALA A 613 -4.71 -1.15 -37.18
N ILE A 614 -3.91 -1.84 -37.98
CA ILE A 614 -3.24 -3.06 -37.53
C ILE A 614 -1.83 -2.69 -37.11
N ILE A 615 -1.50 -3.07 -35.88
CA ILE A 615 -0.23 -2.78 -35.22
C ILE A 615 0.54 -4.08 -35.02
N GLY A 616 1.86 -3.98 -34.90
CA GLY A 616 2.72 -5.15 -34.68
C GLY A 616 2.37 -5.91 -33.39
N ARG A 617 2.74 -7.20 -33.36
CA ARG A 617 2.47 -8.11 -32.24
C ARG A 617 3.23 -7.78 -30.94
N GLN A 618 4.16 -6.83 -30.95
CA GLN A 618 4.84 -6.42 -29.72
C GLN A 618 4.15 -5.17 -29.14
N ASP A 619 3.83 -5.18 -27.84
CA ASP A 619 3.29 -4.00 -27.14
C ASP A 619 4.30 -2.83 -27.18
N PHE A 620 5.61 -3.17 -27.22
CA PHE A 620 6.70 -2.26 -27.54
C PHE A 620 7.64 -2.90 -28.57
N PRO A 621 8.05 -2.21 -29.63
CA PRO A 621 9.04 -2.75 -30.58
C PRO A 621 10.39 -2.93 -29.88
N GLN A 622 10.76 -4.17 -29.52
CA GLN A 622 11.92 -4.47 -28.69
C GLN A 622 13.23 -4.65 -29.48
N SER A 623 13.18 -4.75 -30.81
CA SER A 623 14.37 -5.09 -31.59
C SER A 623 14.70 -4.03 -32.65
N ALA A 624 15.87 -3.42 -32.50
CA ALA A 624 16.56 -2.46 -33.37
C ALA A 624 16.14 -0.98 -33.18
N PRO A 625 16.99 0.00 -33.54
CA PRO A 625 16.61 1.42 -33.68
C PRO A 625 15.67 1.61 -34.87
N ALA A 626 14.65 0.76 -35.00
CA ALA A 626 13.46 1.08 -35.74
C ALA A 626 12.78 2.19 -34.95
N THR A 627 12.62 3.33 -35.61
CA THR A 627 11.79 4.45 -35.17
C THR A 627 10.55 3.92 -34.45
N ILE A 628 10.55 3.98 -33.11
CA ILE A 628 9.33 4.06 -32.29
C ILE A 628 8.40 4.99 -33.08
N ASP A 629 7.13 4.60 -33.31
CA ASP A 629 6.18 5.53 -33.91
C ASP A 629 6.28 6.82 -33.09
N PRO A 630 6.87 7.91 -33.66
CA PRO A 630 7.29 9.06 -32.89
C PRO A 630 6.10 9.92 -32.51
N ASN A 631 4.89 9.37 -32.56
CA ASN A 631 3.67 9.97 -32.11
C ASN A 631 3.35 9.54 -30.66
N PRO A 632 3.95 10.20 -29.64
CA PRO A 632 3.64 9.96 -28.23
C PRO A 632 2.18 10.29 -27.86
N ALA A 633 1.35 10.75 -28.82
CA ALA A 633 -0.09 10.89 -28.63
C ALA A 633 -0.85 9.54 -28.66
N LEU A 634 -0.22 8.45 -29.15
CA LEU A 634 -0.81 7.11 -29.16
C LEU A 634 -0.64 6.37 -27.81
N TYR A 635 0.26 6.85 -26.97
CA TYR A 635 0.52 6.29 -25.65
C TYR A 635 -0.24 7.08 -24.59
N GLU A 636 -0.91 6.37 -23.68
CA GLU A 636 -1.46 7.01 -22.50
C GLU A 636 -0.32 7.35 -21.55
N LYS A 637 -0.06 8.64 -21.48
CA LYS A 637 0.95 9.23 -20.63
C LYS A 637 0.41 9.40 -19.22
N TYR A 638 1.31 9.32 -18.26
CA TYR A 638 1.04 9.68 -16.88
C TYR A 638 1.39 11.15 -16.59
N ASP A 639 1.82 11.90 -17.61
CA ASP A 639 2.36 13.27 -17.55
C ASP A 639 1.38 14.34 -16.99
N ASP A 640 0.06 14.07 -16.96
CA ASP A 640 -0.96 15.01 -16.43
C ASP A 640 -1.06 14.98 -14.89
N THR A 641 -0.14 14.29 -14.21
CA THR A 641 0.03 14.38 -12.76
C THR A 641 0.65 15.74 -12.42
N GLY A 642 -0.14 16.80 -12.51
CA GLY A 642 0.26 18.15 -12.11
C GLY A 642 0.97 18.12 -10.75
N GLY A 643 2.20 18.65 -10.73
CA GLY A 643 3.02 18.74 -9.51
C GLY A 643 2.20 19.38 -8.39
N GLY A 644 1.94 18.59 -7.36
CA GLY A 644 1.11 19.00 -6.25
C GLY A 644 0.97 17.85 -5.24
N PRO A 645 0.60 18.15 -3.99
CA PRO A 645 0.14 17.12 -3.07
C PRO A 645 -1.10 16.46 -3.68
N ARG A 646 -0.89 15.38 -4.42
CA ARG A 646 -1.88 14.32 -4.44
C ARG A 646 -1.94 13.89 -2.98
N LEU A 647 -3.02 14.26 -2.31
CA LEU A 647 -3.37 13.60 -1.07
C LEU A 647 -3.34 12.12 -1.46
N THR A 648 -2.42 11.36 -0.91
CA THR A 648 -2.39 9.89 -0.86
C THR A 648 -3.69 9.30 -0.26
N TYR A 649 -4.77 10.10 -0.18
CA TYR A 649 -5.89 10.05 0.76
C TYR A 649 -7.21 10.56 0.16
N LYS A 650 -7.38 10.66 -1.16
CA LYS A 650 -8.71 10.97 -1.69
C LYS A 650 -9.63 9.75 -1.55
N SER A 651 -10.19 9.60 -0.35
CA SER A 651 -11.38 8.80 -0.15
C SER A 651 -12.51 9.36 -0.99
N TYR A 652 -13.07 8.45 -1.80
CA TYR A 652 -14.18 8.55 -2.75
C TYR A 652 -15.35 9.50 -2.44
N SER A 653 -15.55 9.97 -1.20
CA SER A 653 -16.75 10.70 -0.78
C SER A 653 -16.96 12.10 -1.38
N SER A 654 -16.03 12.68 -2.16
CA SER A 654 -16.18 14.05 -2.67
C SER A 654 -15.77 14.27 -4.14
N GLY A 655 -16.20 13.38 -5.04
CA GLY A 655 -16.18 13.64 -6.49
C GLY A 655 -14.78 13.79 -7.13
N GLY A 656 -13.77 13.13 -6.57
CA GLY A 656 -12.40 13.11 -7.09
C GLY A 656 -12.01 11.77 -7.71
N THR A 657 -11.28 11.86 -8.82
CA THR A 657 -10.69 10.83 -9.67
C THR A 657 -9.54 10.07 -8.99
N GLY A 658 -9.82 9.10 -8.11
CA GLY A 658 -8.95 8.83 -6.95
C GLY A 658 -8.23 7.49 -6.78
N ASP A 659 -8.32 6.52 -7.68
CA ASP A 659 -7.54 5.28 -7.57
C ASP A 659 -6.60 5.16 -8.78
N GLY A 660 -5.30 5.03 -8.55
CA GLY A 660 -4.34 4.64 -9.58
C GLY A 660 -4.44 3.14 -9.87
N THR A 661 -3.66 2.64 -10.81
CA THR A 661 -3.54 1.24 -11.17
C THR A 661 -2.28 0.70 -10.55
N THR A 662 -2.40 -0.39 -9.79
CA THR A 662 -1.26 -1.08 -9.19
C THR A 662 -0.72 -2.15 -10.12
N SER A 663 -1.63 -2.87 -10.77
CA SER A 663 -1.28 -3.88 -11.75
C SER A 663 -2.32 -3.95 -12.85
N ASP A 664 -1.86 -4.11 -14.10
CA ASP A 664 -2.70 -4.31 -15.29
C ASP A 664 -2.29 -5.61 -15.97
N ILE A 665 -3.18 -6.60 -15.96
CA ILE A 665 -3.06 -7.85 -16.71
C ILE A 665 -3.91 -7.68 -17.98
N ARG A 666 -3.26 -7.64 -19.14
CA ARG A 666 -3.90 -7.35 -20.42
C ARG A 666 -3.72 -8.52 -21.38
N PHE A 667 -4.83 -9.01 -21.92
CA PHE A 667 -4.87 -10.04 -22.94
C PHE A 667 -5.19 -9.45 -24.31
N ARG A 668 -4.34 -9.70 -25.30
CA ARG A 668 -4.52 -9.24 -26.68
C ARG A 668 -4.74 -10.44 -27.60
N ARG A 669 -5.78 -10.39 -28.43
CA ARG A 669 -6.07 -11.48 -29.37
C ARG A 669 -5.16 -11.35 -30.58
N VAL A 670 -4.47 -12.44 -30.93
CA VAL A 670 -3.53 -12.45 -32.06
C VAL A 670 -4.30 -12.34 -33.37
N LEU A 671 -3.95 -11.35 -34.19
CA LEU A 671 -4.37 -11.28 -35.59
C LEU A 671 -3.29 -11.91 -36.46
N ASP A 672 -3.70 -12.73 -37.42
CA ASP A 672 -2.86 -13.17 -38.51
C ASP A 672 -3.25 -12.43 -39.79
N ILE A 673 -2.26 -11.83 -40.44
CA ILE A 673 -2.40 -11.03 -41.64
C ILE A 673 -1.86 -11.84 -42.81
N TYR A 674 -2.71 -12.04 -43.82
CA TYR A 674 -2.37 -12.74 -45.04
C TYR A 674 -2.38 -11.76 -46.21
N LYS A 675 -1.35 -11.82 -47.05
CA LYS A 675 -1.41 -11.20 -48.37
C LYS A 675 -2.32 -12.04 -49.25
N GLU A 676 -3.32 -11.43 -49.88
CA GLU A 676 -4.24 -12.15 -50.78
C GLU A 676 -3.48 -12.85 -51.92
N SER A 677 -2.39 -12.22 -52.40
CA SER A 677 -1.50 -12.76 -53.43
C SER A 677 -0.56 -13.86 -52.95
N ALA A 678 -0.39 -14.04 -51.64
CA ALA A 678 0.55 -14.99 -51.03
C ALA A 678 0.06 -15.46 -49.63
N PRO A 679 -0.94 -16.36 -49.56
CA PRO A 679 -1.58 -16.79 -48.32
C PRO A 679 -0.67 -17.59 -47.36
N SER A 680 0.61 -17.75 -47.68
CA SER A 680 1.61 -18.39 -46.81
C SER A 680 2.50 -17.39 -46.05
N GLN A 681 2.47 -16.09 -46.37
CA GLN A 681 3.14 -15.06 -45.57
C GLN A 681 2.19 -14.59 -44.48
N VAL A 682 2.45 -15.05 -43.26
CA VAL A 682 1.72 -14.63 -42.06
C VAL A 682 2.58 -13.61 -41.31
N GLU A 683 2.08 -12.38 -41.23
CA GLU A 683 2.51 -11.44 -40.20
C GLU A 683 1.46 -11.42 -39.11
N SER A 684 1.86 -11.37 -37.84
CA SER A 684 0.90 -11.31 -36.73
C SER A 684 0.89 -9.91 -36.09
N GLY A 685 -0.28 -9.48 -35.61
CA GLY A 685 -0.49 -8.14 -35.07
C GLY A 685 -1.72 -8.02 -34.16
N TYR A 686 -2.17 -6.80 -33.90
CA TYR A 686 -3.35 -6.51 -33.07
C TYR A 686 -4.33 -5.47 -33.62
N ILE A 687 -5.54 -5.55 -33.07
CA ILE A 687 -6.53 -4.50 -32.79
C ILE A 687 -6.01 -3.07 -32.53
N GLY A 688 -5.81 -2.19 -33.51
CA GLY A 688 -5.50 -0.78 -33.27
C GLY A 688 -6.65 0.18 -33.62
N LEU A 689 -6.64 1.38 -33.05
CA LEU A 689 -7.39 2.55 -33.56
C LEU A 689 -6.38 3.53 -34.17
N LYS A 690 -6.83 4.52 -34.96
CA LYS A 690 -5.94 5.49 -35.60
C LYS A 690 -6.30 6.92 -35.21
#